data_AF-A0A1S3HVZ6-F1
#
_entry.id   AF-A0A1S3HVZ6-F1
#
_cell.length_a   1.000
_cell.length_b   1.000
_cell.length_c   1.000
_cell.angle_alpha   90.00
_cell.angle_beta   90.00
_cell.angle_gamma   90.00
#
_symmetry.space_group_name_H-M   'P 1'
#
loop_
_entity.id
_entity.type
_entity.pdbx_description
1 polymer ?
#
loop_
_entity_poly.entity_id
_entity_poly.type
_entity_poly.pdbx_seq_one_letter_code
_entity_poly.pdbx_strand_id
1 'polypeptide(L)'
;MCQREFYSNEEICKRILALTSYLFRPHLNQVNGGQKHLFCYLLKSMMQKEGLPYVINFCQEYQSYLPQTVQEFGLSWEACFSSHLGYNPLGYATHYLETNGALSALIHDNQDPMMNIVGKCHQSSLYRFSLLAVLFANFYLSRFSRPLNEHKNKAAEWILEKCKSLPVPYQETVCRLVGKKDFEYFLTEDGDFNTFSPSSQQTFQGALYSALAIHIQAVIVSKTDCNSNLESAFAKSLLAPETLQTLDTLISSQIESPSRRSNRPVFDHWYCQCGNMVLMITGSKTEKITNCPNCARPIGDQMASDNATSVSNQTGNTEISVKDIQSSTVSFHVIHLLLQSCFAAGLSSKLCSKGDLAAKFSCAVEEVDGNILERMRKHVGVLGDLLAVETHGVFEFLHLFISRLHHHFAPSGRCRPIDQLFDEIHDLTARRHGLIKEFKKQCFSVGRQDEQTVSTTEQQQLLEIYNTDMCLDYSAAYFRLTSKPTLANLRSEFETRKLSKHYPFLEVFLITEDRLKLIKHIPVILNWHRMITMKLEQRIARDEASQRRTSTFVEETDIPEFEKENLRTAYKTLRATCKFLRDDPLATAVDPCFKKLPNLDKQSSNLGESVIDSETSPFYVALRALVNIQNTFLDDCMHAAVAGNSMVLSYMRRGSNVGMAKYINLEDCMKKHVIEYDWSDEIFSHSQQCNISYGMGRDMQYDYRVIEAELANKLVMGKPYLKAKGGIHFFRFAKELFHGSSFILEEVKSLIPQERFLPSDIINSVKRDHERSLNKTSDLLNELEVLLCFIKRTGGQSDMSLLEYATQWLSTSMNPFPEHLLPEPRDSVKLCHIVPLYELLEDLQSDDAVDCLPDNYRGELSAEMTRTLTECMESGAVLPDHFRVCLRRFIFRFLSSDVMVLQPTDSLVESLENPTLWPAGVMVDGRIQGPSAEPKPLTDVLPCQLSLCHTHAVYKRVLNVIEEREKSRQRNQVFRGGASGPRGPPRPKRQMQIRKT
;
A
#
# COMPACT_ATOMS: atom_id res chain seq x y z
N MET A 1 -2.10 -11.77 36.22
CA MET A 1 -2.59 -10.73 37.14
C MET A 1 -1.52 -9.67 37.45
N CYS A 2 -0.86 -9.08 36.45
CA CYS A 2 -0.12 -7.83 36.62
C CYS A 2 -0.33 -7.00 35.35
N GLN A 3 -1.44 -6.29 35.28
CA GLN A 3 -1.59 -5.12 34.43
C GLN A 3 -2.23 -4.02 35.26
N ARG A 4 -1.58 -2.86 35.22
CA ARG A 4 -1.97 -1.55 35.77
C ARG A 4 -1.79 -1.37 37.27
N GLU A 5 -0.60 -0.89 37.63
CA GLU A 5 -0.36 0.30 38.48
C GLU A 5 1.15 0.58 38.54
N PHE A 6 1.53 1.85 38.51
CA PHE A 6 2.92 2.32 38.58
C PHE A 6 3.51 1.99 39.95
N TYR A 7 4.24 0.89 40.04
CA TYR A 7 5.12 0.58 41.16
C TYR A 7 6.57 0.80 40.73
N SER A 8 7.42 1.31 41.62
CA SER A 8 8.87 1.36 41.38
C SER A 8 9.39 -0.07 41.14
N ASN A 9 10.44 -0.23 40.32
CA ASN A 9 11.06 -1.54 40.06
C ASN A 9 11.43 -2.30 41.35
N GLU A 10 11.73 -1.56 42.42
CA GLU A 10 12.03 -2.07 43.76
C GLU A 10 10.81 -2.73 44.44
N GLU A 11 9.62 -2.14 44.35
CA GLU A 11 8.40 -2.67 44.96
C GLU A 11 7.88 -3.92 44.21
N ILE A 12 8.08 -3.95 42.88
CA ILE A 12 7.79 -5.12 42.05
C ILE A 12 8.76 -6.24 42.37
N CYS A 13 10.06 -5.96 42.51
CA CYS A 13 11.06 -6.94 42.94
C CYS A 13 10.78 -7.47 44.34
N LYS A 14 10.43 -6.61 45.31
CA LYS A 14 10.02 -7.02 46.67
C LYS A 14 8.77 -7.89 46.65
N ARG A 15 7.76 -7.58 45.82
CA ARG A 15 6.55 -8.39 45.69
C ARG A 15 6.79 -9.71 44.93
N ILE A 16 7.66 -9.73 43.92
CA ILE A 16 8.10 -10.96 43.24
C ILE A 16 8.90 -11.82 44.21
N LEU A 17 9.82 -11.23 44.98
CA LEU A 17 10.59 -11.90 46.02
C LEU A 17 9.70 -12.42 47.16
N ALA A 18 8.66 -11.67 47.54
CA ALA A 18 7.63 -12.10 48.50
C ALA A 18 6.70 -13.19 47.94
N LEU A 19 6.37 -13.15 46.65
CA LEU A 19 5.63 -14.21 45.97
C LEU A 19 6.48 -15.46 45.79
N THR A 20 7.77 -15.33 45.51
CA THR A 20 8.72 -16.45 45.52
C THR A 20 8.91 -16.96 46.93
N SER A 21 9.08 -16.14 47.97
CA SER A 21 9.17 -16.67 49.34
C SER A 21 7.87 -17.37 49.80
N TYR A 22 6.71 -16.95 49.27
CA TYR A 22 5.43 -17.64 49.45
C TYR A 22 5.35 -18.97 48.66
N LEU A 23 5.82 -19.01 47.41
CA LEU A 23 5.92 -20.22 46.57
C LEU A 23 7.00 -21.20 47.07
N PHE A 24 8.00 -20.71 47.81
CA PHE A 24 9.14 -21.47 48.31
C PHE A 24 8.98 -21.90 49.79
N ARG A 25 7.74 -21.89 50.32
CA ARG A 25 7.47 -22.36 51.70
C ARG A 25 7.96 -23.80 51.93
N PRO A 26 8.41 -24.16 53.15
CA PRO A 26 9.11 -25.42 53.44
C PRO A 26 8.24 -26.69 53.38
N HIS A 27 6.95 -26.59 53.06
CA HIS A 27 6.07 -27.77 53.03
C HIS A 27 6.25 -28.65 51.77
N LEU A 28 7.10 -28.25 50.82
CA LEU A 28 7.53 -29.06 49.69
C LEU A 28 8.93 -29.67 49.95
N ASN A 29 9.11 -30.38 51.07
CA ASN A 29 10.34 -31.09 51.45
C ASN A 29 10.79 -32.22 50.48
N GLN A 30 10.20 -32.33 49.29
CA GLN A 30 10.60 -33.27 48.23
C GLN A 30 10.93 -32.60 46.89
N VAL A 31 10.87 -31.26 46.77
CA VAL A 31 11.05 -30.55 45.48
C VAL A 31 12.17 -29.51 45.54
N ASN A 32 13.37 -29.91 46.00
CA ASN A 32 14.55 -29.05 46.01
C ASN A 32 14.99 -28.62 44.59
N GLY A 33 14.69 -29.41 43.55
CA GLY A 33 15.06 -29.10 42.15
C GLY A 33 14.21 -28.01 41.49
N GLY A 34 12.89 -28.00 41.70
CA GLY A 34 11.99 -27.06 41.00
C GLY A 34 12.19 -25.59 41.39
N GLN A 35 12.51 -25.36 42.67
CA GLN A 35 12.83 -24.04 43.23
C GLN A 35 14.10 -23.44 42.61
N LYS A 36 15.16 -24.25 42.47
CA LYS A 36 16.40 -23.88 41.79
C LYS A 36 16.14 -23.46 40.33
N HIS A 37 15.38 -24.26 39.59
CA HIS A 37 15.14 -24.01 38.16
C HIS A 37 14.28 -22.78 37.89
N LEU A 38 13.28 -22.50 38.74
CA LEU A 38 12.48 -21.27 38.67
C LEU A 38 13.33 -20.02 38.93
N PHE A 39 14.22 -20.07 39.91
CA PHE A 39 15.15 -18.97 40.17
C PHE A 39 16.13 -18.77 39.00
N CYS A 40 16.68 -19.86 38.45
CA CYS A 40 17.52 -19.79 37.25
C CYS A 40 16.78 -19.17 36.05
N TYR A 41 15.49 -19.49 35.86
CA TYR A 41 14.66 -18.87 34.82
C TYR A 41 14.48 -17.35 35.03
N LEU A 42 14.26 -16.93 36.27
CA LEU A 42 14.16 -15.51 36.62
C LEU A 42 15.47 -14.78 36.29
N LEU A 43 16.61 -15.31 36.72
CA LEU A 43 17.93 -14.73 36.42
C LEU A 43 18.19 -14.67 34.92
N LYS A 44 17.85 -15.73 34.17
CA LYS A 44 17.98 -15.77 32.70
C LYS A 44 17.13 -14.69 32.02
N SER A 45 15.91 -14.46 32.50
CA SER A 45 15.01 -13.42 31.98
C SER A 45 15.54 -12.02 32.27
N MET A 46 16.02 -11.77 33.50
CA MET A 46 16.59 -10.48 33.90
C MET A 46 17.90 -10.17 33.16
N MET A 47 18.76 -11.19 32.97
CA MET A 47 20.04 -11.05 32.26
C MET A 47 19.86 -10.56 30.83
N GLN A 48 18.76 -10.89 30.18
CA GLN A 48 18.54 -10.51 28.79
C GLN A 48 18.01 -9.08 28.65
N LYS A 49 17.15 -8.67 29.58
CA LYS A 49 16.54 -7.34 29.59
C LYS A 49 17.49 -6.27 30.10
N GLU A 50 18.22 -6.58 31.17
CA GLU A 50 18.99 -5.59 31.94
C GLU A 50 20.50 -5.90 31.96
N GLY A 51 20.94 -7.03 31.39
CA GLY A 51 22.34 -7.42 31.34
C GLY A 51 22.83 -8.13 32.61
N LEU A 52 24.01 -8.73 32.53
CA LEU A 52 24.64 -9.41 33.66
C LEU A 52 24.88 -8.47 34.88
N PRO A 53 25.36 -7.22 34.73
CA PRO A 53 25.63 -6.33 35.86
C PRO A 53 24.41 -6.05 36.74
N TYR A 54 23.23 -5.90 36.12
CA TYR A 54 21.99 -5.70 36.86
C TYR A 54 21.60 -6.95 37.67
N VAL A 55 21.71 -8.13 37.07
CA VAL A 55 21.43 -9.41 37.74
C VAL A 55 22.35 -9.59 38.95
N ILE A 56 23.60 -9.19 38.83
CA ILE A 56 24.57 -9.22 39.92
C ILE A 56 24.12 -8.32 41.07
N ASN A 57 23.87 -7.04 40.80
CA ASN A 57 23.49 -6.09 41.85
C ASN A 57 22.22 -6.56 42.54
N PHE A 58 21.26 -7.07 41.77
CA PHE A 58 20.07 -7.69 42.31
C PHE A 58 20.39 -8.89 43.22
N CYS A 59 21.27 -9.80 42.82
CA CYS A 59 21.66 -10.93 43.65
C CYS A 59 22.40 -10.52 44.94
N GLN A 60 23.20 -9.46 44.89
CA GLN A 60 23.95 -8.93 46.05
C GLN A 60 23.04 -8.16 47.02
N GLU A 61 22.20 -7.26 46.49
CA GLU A 61 21.29 -6.41 47.27
C GLU A 61 20.21 -7.24 47.98
N TYR A 62 19.73 -8.31 47.34
CA TYR A 62 18.64 -9.14 47.86
C TYR A 62 19.09 -10.51 48.40
N GLN A 63 20.39 -10.73 48.60
CA GLN A 63 20.97 -12.02 49.02
C GLN A 63 20.30 -12.57 50.30
N SER A 64 20.01 -11.70 51.27
CA SER A 64 19.37 -12.04 52.55
C SER A 64 17.90 -12.44 52.44
N TYR A 65 17.23 -12.11 51.33
CA TYR A 65 15.83 -12.40 51.07
C TYR A 65 15.62 -13.65 50.18
N LEU A 66 16.70 -14.25 49.69
CA LEU A 66 16.65 -15.45 48.85
C LEU A 66 16.44 -16.72 49.71
N PRO A 67 15.69 -17.73 49.22
CA PRO A 67 15.51 -19.02 49.90
C PRO A 67 16.85 -19.72 50.20
N GLN A 68 16.91 -20.47 51.29
CA GLN A 68 18.14 -21.17 51.72
C GLN A 68 18.71 -22.10 50.62
N THR A 69 17.86 -22.78 49.85
CA THR A 69 18.23 -23.61 48.68
C THR A 69 18.90 -22.83 47.54
N VAL A 70 18.63 -21.52 47.44
CA VAL A 70 19.25 -20.60 46.48
C VAL A 70 20.53 -19.98 47.05
N GLN A 71 20.61 -19.77 48.37
CA GLN A 71 21.83 -19.34 49.07
C GLN A 71 22.89 -20.47 49.07
N GLU A 72 22.46 -21.72 49.25
CA GLU A 72 23.28 -22.95 49.10
C GLU A 72 23.76 -23.18 47.66
N PHE A 73 23.19 -22.46 46.68
CA PHE A 73 23.63 -22.50 45.29
C PHE A 73 25.05 -21.93 45.10
N GLY A 74 25.60 -21.24 46.11
CA GLY A 74 27.04 -21.03 46.23
C GLY A 74 27.67 -20.22 45.10
N LEU A 75 26.93 -19.33 44.44
CA LEU A 75 27.53 -18.40 43.49
C LEU A 75 28.38 -17.40 44.28
N SER A 76 29.67 -17.69 44.45
CA SER A 76 30.64 -16.67 44.85
C SER A 76 30.71 -15.68 43.70
N TRP A 77 29.97 -14.58 43.85
CA TRP A 77 29.95 -13.58 42.81
C TRP A 77 31.40 -13.06 42.67
N GLU A 78 32.09 -12.64 43.70
CA GLU A 78 33.46 -12.07 43.68
C GLU A 78 34.48 -12.63 42.65
N ALA A 79 34.55 -13.95 42.37
CA ALA A 79 35.48 -14.55 41.39
C ALA A 79 35.04 -14.47 39.91
N CYS A 80 33.79 -14.08 39.64
CA CYS A 80 33.19 -14.10 38.31
C CYS A 80 33.41 -12.82 37.45
N PHE A 81 34.22 -11.87 37.90
CA PHE A 81 34.03 -10.45 37.57
C PHE A 81 35.23 -9.77 36.90
N SER A 82 35.33 -9.88 35.57
CA SER A 82 36.26 -9.05 34.79
C SER A 82 35.64 -8.25 33.64
N SER A 83 34.34 -8.42 33.31
CA SER A 83 33.69 -7.64 32.24
C SER A 83 32.16 -7.50 32.38
N HIS A 84 31.61 -6.30 32.15
CA HIS A 84 30.16 -6.01 32.10
C HIS A 84 29.38 -6.75 31.01
N LEU A 85 30.05 -7.26 29.97
CA LEU A 85 29.41 -8.05 28.90
C LEU A 85 29.20 -9.52 29.28
N GLY A 86 29.84 -9.99 30.37
CA GLY A 86 29.81 -11.38 30.79
C GLY A 86 30.62 -12.36 29.92
N TYR A 87 31.09 -11.95 28.74
CA TYR A 87 32.01 -12.72 27.89
C TYR A 87 32.96 -11.80 27.12
N ASN A 88 34.08 -12.33 26.62
CA ASN A 88 34.98 -11.60 25.73
C ASN A 88 34.66 -11.89 24.26
N PRO A 89 34.00 -11.00 23.50
CA PRO A 89 33.67 -11.23 22.09
C PRO A 89 34.90 -11.42 21.17
N LEU A 90 36.10 -10.98 21.59
CA LEU A 90 37.34 -11.15 20.82
C LEU A 90 38.17 -12.37 21.32
N GLY A 91 37.65 -13.12 22.30
CA GLY A 91 38.35 -14.24 22.93
C GLY A 91 38.66 -15.42 22.00
N TYR A 92 38.07 -15.45 20.79
CA TYR A 92 38.35 -16.45 19.75
C TYR A 92 39.70 -16.23 19.03
N ALA A 93 40.45 -15.17 19.38
CA ALA A 93 41.74 -14.88 18.74
C ALA A 93 42.74 -16.05 18.91
N THR A 94 43.37 -16.45 17.81
CA THR A 94 44.21 -17.66 17.73
C THR A 94 45.31 -17.74 18.80
N HIS A 95 45.97 -16.62 19.10
CA HIS A 95 47.07 -16.55 20.07
C HIS A 95 46.66 -15.84 21.37
N TYR A 96 45.37 -15.85 21.71
CA TYR A 96 44.86 -15.12 22.88
C TYR A 96 45.54 -15.58 24.17
N LEU A 97 45.58 -16.89 24.45
CA LEU A 97 46.14 -17.42 25.70
C LEU A 97 47.64 -17.12 25.84
N GLU A 98 48.41 -17.30 24.77
CA GLU A 98 49.84 -16.94 24.71
C GLU A 98 50.04 -15.45 25.02
N THR A 99 49.23 -14.59 24.43
CA THR A 99 49.31 -13.13 24.59
C THR A 99 48.83 -12.68 25.96
N ASN A 100 47.79 -13.31 26.51
CA ASN A 100 47.26 -13.00 27.84
C ASN A 100 48.26 -13.40 28.93
N GLY A 101 48.90 -14.57 28.82
CA GLY A 101 49.96 -14.99 29.73
C GLY A 101 51.17 -14.05 29.67
N ALA A 102 51.54 -13.56 28.48
CA ALA A 102 52.58 -12.55 28.32
C ALA A 102 52.19 -11.19 28.96
N LEU A 103 50.91 -10.80 28.92
CA LEU A 103 50.42 -9.61 29.61
C LEU A 103 50.47 -9.78 31.13
N SER A 104 50.06 -10.93 31.66
CA SER A 104 50.17 -11.25 33.08
C SER A 104 51.63 -11.17 33.54
N ALA A 105 52.57 -11.73 32.77
CA ALA A 105 54.01 -11.64 33.05
C ALA A 105 54.51 -10.18 33.05
N LEU A 106 54.04 -9.35 32.11
CA LEU A 106 54.40 -7.92 32.06
C LEU A 106 53.88 -7.14 33.28
N ILE A 107 52.67 -7.46 33.77
CA ILE A 107 52.10 -6.85 34.99
C ILE A 107 52.95 -7.21 36.22
N HIS A 108 53.62 -8.36 36.20
CA HIS A 108 54.59 -8.80 37.21
C HIS A 108 56.05 -8.43 36.85
N ASP A 109 56.25 -7.37 36.06
CA ASP A 109 57.55 -6.79 35.67
C ASP A 109 58.47 -7.69 34.83
N ASN A 110 57.96 -8.76 34.21
CA ASN A 110 58.70 -9.57 33.23
C ASN A 110 58.35 -9.19 31.79
N GLN A 111 59.26 -8.48 31.12
CA GLN A 111 59.01 -7.89 29.79
C GLN A 111 59.28 -8.84 28.61
N ASP A 112 60.11 -9.87 28.79
CA ASP A 112 60.60 -10.72 27.68
C ASP A 112 59.47 -11.43 26.90
N PRO A 113 58.45 -12.01 27.55
CA PRO A 113 57.34 -12.66 26.83
C PRO A 113 56.55 -11.68 25.97
N MET A 114 56.28 -10.47 26.48
CA MET A 114 55.53 -9.46 25.75
C MET A 114 56.36 -8.83 24.62
N MET A 115 57.67 -8.64 24.80
CA MET A 115 58.57 -8.19 23.73
C MET A 115 58.53 -9.11 22.52
N ASN A 116 58.52 -10.43 22.75
CA ASN A 116 58.38 -11.41 21.68
C ASN A 116 57.04 -11.26 20.93
N ILE A 117 55.93 -11.10 21.65
CA ILE A 117 54.61 -10.87 21.03
C ILE A 117 54.59 -9.59 20.18
N VAL A 118 55.12 -8.48 20.70
CA VAL A 118 55.20 -7.20 19.95
C VAL A 118 56.10 -7.36 18.71
N GLY A 119 57.18 -8.12 18.79
CA GLY A 119 58.00 -8.49 17.62
C GLY A 119 57.18 -9.23 16.56
N LYS A 120 56.43 -10.26 16.96
CA LYS A 120 55.55 -11.03 16.06
C LYS A 120 54.41 -10.19 15.47
N CYS A 121 53.91 -9.17 16.17
CA CYS A 121 52.90 -8.24 15.65
C CYS A 121 53.37 -7.52 14.37
N HIS A 122 54.66 -7.32 14.15
CA HIS A 122 55.11 -6.68 12.91
C HIS A 122 54.88 -7.57 11.68
N GLN A 123 54.93 -8.89 11.85
CA GLN A 123 54.93 -9.87 10.76
C GLN A 123 53.59 -10.60 10.59
N SER A 124 52.70 -10.54 11.59
CA SER A 124 51.46 -11.32 11.59
C SER A 124 50.25 -10.53 12.08
N SER A 125 49.23 -10.43 11.22
CA SER A 125 47.93 -9.85 11.57
C SER A 125 47.20 -10.62 12.67
N LEU A 126 47.46 -11.93 12.82
CA LEU A 126 46.85 -12.75 13.87
C LEU A 126 47.39 -12.38 15.26
N TYR A 127 48.70 -12.08 15.37
CA TYR A 127 49.30 -11.58 16.61
C TYR A 127 48.84 -10.15 16.92
N ARG A 128 48.71 -9.29 15.90
CA ARG A 128 48.08 -7.96 16.04
C ARG A 128 46.66 -8.06 16.59
N PHE A 129 45.82 -8.92 16.02
CA PHE A 129 44.45 -9.13 16.49
C PHE A 129 44.41 -9.69 17.92
N SER A 130 45.28 -10.67 18.24
CA SER A 130 45.36 -11.28 19.57
C SER A 130 45.77 -10.28 20.64
N LEU A 131 46.69 -9.36 20.33
CA LEU A 131 47.07 -8.27 21.23
C LEU A 131 45.90 -7.31 21.48
N LEU A 132 45.19 -6.87 20.43
CA LEU A 132 43.99 -6.03 20.60
C LEU A 132 42.90 -6.72 21.42
N ALA A 133 42.69 -8.02 21.22
CA ALA A 133 41.71 -8.82 21.97
C ALA A 133 42.04 -8.89 23.47
N VAL A 134 43.31 -9.09 23.82
CA VAL A 134 43.79 -9.13 25.21
C VAL A 134 43.71 -7.75 25.86
N LEU A 135 44.05 -6.69 25.14
CA LEU A 135 43.94 -5.32 25.64
C LEU A 135 42.48 -4.92 25.88
N PHE A 136 41.59 -5.29 24.95
CA PHE A 136 40.15 -5.07 25.09
C PHE A 136 39.60 -5.72 26.37
N ALA A 137 39.97 -6.97 26.68
CA ALA A 137 39.51 -7.65 27.88
C ALA A 137 40.12 -7.08 29.18
N ASN A 138 41.44 -6.88 29.21
CA ASN A 138 42.16 -6.59 30.45
C ASN A 138 42.23 -5.11 30.83
N PHE A 139 42.04 -4.21 29.86
CA PHE A 139 42.04 -2.77 30.05
C PHE A 139 40.64 -2.21 29.81
N TYR A 140 40.13 -2.25 28.57
CA TYR A 140 38.88 -1.59 28.21
C TYR A 140 37.68 -2.14 28.99
N LEU A 141 37.42 -3.45 28.94
CA LEU A 141 36.33 -4.09 29.69
C LEU A 141 36.51 -4.01 31.21
N SER A 142 37.75 -4.06 31.69
CA SER A 142 38.03 -3.93 33.13
C SER A 142 37.74 -2.52 33.66
N ARG A 143 38.01 -1.47 32.88
CA ARG A 143 37.73 -0.06 33.25
C ARG A 143 36.25 0.21 33.52
N PHE A 144 35.37 -0.56 32.90
CA PHE A 144 33.94 -0.47 33.17
C PHE A 144 33.55 -0.94 34.58
N SER A 145 34.27 -1.89 35.14
CA SER A 145 33.94 -2.51 36.44
C SER A 145 34.82 -2.01 37.58
N ARG A 146 36.06 -1.56 37.31
CA ARG A 146 37.01 -1.07 38.32
C ARG A 146 38.08 -0.15 37.71
N PRO A 147 38.65 0.80 38.49
CA PRO A 147 39.81 1.57 38.05
C PRO A 147 41.03 0.66 37.83
N LEU A 148 41.92 1.06 36.91
CA LEU A 148 43.17 0.34 36.64
C LEU A 148 44.17 0.53 37.80
N ASN A 149 44.82 -0.56 38.21
CA ASN A 149 45.88 -0.49 39.22
C ASN A 149 47.19 0.09 38.64
N GLU A 150 48.11 0.50 39.52
CA GLU A 150 49.37 1.14 39.13
C GLU A 150 50.23 0.25 38.20
N HIS A 151 50.27 -1.06 38.45
CA HIS A 151 50.98 -2.02 37.61
C HIS A 151 50.40 -2.11 36.19
N LYS A 152 49.07 -2.12 36.02
CA LYS A 152 48.43 -2.05 34.71
C LYS A 152 48.71 -0.72 34.02
N ASN A 153 48.72 0.39 34.74
CA ASN A 153 49.07 1.70 34.16
C ASN A 153 50.51 1.74 33.64
N LYS A 154 51.48 1.16 34.36
CA LYS A 154 52.87 1.00 33.89
C LYS A 154 52.95 0.09 32.65
N ALA A 155 52.24 -1.04 32.66
CA ALA A 155 52.16 -1.93 31.50
C ALA A 155 51.54 -1.24 30.27
N ALA A 156 50.50 -0.42 30.45
CA ALA A 156 49.89 0.35 29.36
C ALA A 156 50.87 1.32 28.69
N GLU A 157 51.66 2.05 29.48
CA GLU A 157 52.68 2.99 28.97
C GLU A 157 53.77 2.26 28.19
N TRP A 158 54.23 1.13 28.72
CA TRP A 158 55.21 0.28 28.05
C TRP A 158 54.69 -0.24 26.70
N ILE A 159 53.45 -0.75 26.65
CA ILE A 159 52.84 -1.28 25.41
C ILE A 159 52.72 -0.17 24.36
N LEU A 160 52.33 1.04 24.77
CA LEU A 160 52.23 2.19 23.86
C LEU A 160 53.58 2.58 23.28
N GLU A 161 54.64 2.59 24.09
CA GLU A 161 55.99 2.90 23.62
C GLU A 161 56.46 1.90 22.56
N LYS A 162 56.25 0.60 22.79
CA LYS A 162 56.71 -0.45 21.87
C LYS A 162 55.84 -0.62 20.63
N CYS A 163 54.59 -0.13 20.64
CA CYS A 163 53.70 -0.18 19.48
C CYS A 163 53.85 1.01 18.52
N LYS A 164 54.69 2.01 18.81
CA LYS A 164 54.90 3.22 17.96
C LYS A 164 55.38 2.94 16.54
N SER A 165 55.95 1.75 16.29
CA SER A 165 56.42 1.32 14.96
C SER A 165 55.33 0.67 14.10
N LEU A 166 54.14 0.39 14.65
CA LEU A 166 53.01 -0.21 13.92
C LEU A 166 52.20 0.85 13.15
N PRO A 167 51.27 0.48 12.24
CA PRO A 167 50.47 1.46 11.49
C PRO A 167 49.66 2.42 12.38
N VAL A 168 49.51 3.69 11.96
CA VAL A 168 48.82 4.74 12.75
C VAL A 168 47.42 4.32 13.22
N PRO A 169 46.54 3.72 12.39
CA PRO A 169 45.24 3.25 12.86
C PRO A 169 45.34 2.23 14.01
N TYR A 170 46.38 1.39 14.00
CA TYR A 170 46.64 0.40 15.04
C TYR A 170 47.08 1.07 16.35
N GLN A 171 48.00 2.02 16.27
CA GLN A 171 48.45 2.78 17.44
C GLN A 171 47.29 3.51 18.11
N GLU A 172 46.43 4.15 17.32
CA GLU A 172 45.32 4.97 17.79
C GLU A 172 44.22 4.10 18.44
N THR A 173 44.07 2.86 17.98
CA THR A 173 43.22 1.83 18.60
C THR A 173 43.81 1.35 19.94
N VAL A 174 45.11 1.01 19.97
CA VAL A 174 45.80 0.58 21.21
C VAL A 174 45.71 1.67 22.28
N CYS A 175 45.95 2.94 21.92
CA CYS A 175 45.90 4.10 22.81
C CYS A 175 44.55 4.25 23.54
N ARG A 176 43.45 3.95 22.85
CA ARG A 176 42.11 3.97 23.45
C ARG A 176 41.79 2.75 24.29
N LEU A 177 42.17 1.56 23.83
CA LEU A 177 41.94 0.32 24.58
C LEU A 177 42.62 0.32 25.94
N VAL A 178 43.85 0.85 26.03
CA VAL A 178 44.58 0.96 27.31
C VAL A 178 44.14 2.15 28.17
N GLY A 179 43.29 3.03 27.64
CA GLY A 179 42.70 4.16 28.37
C GLY A 179 43.57 5.39 28.55
N LYS A 180 44.51 5.63 27.61
CA LYS A 180 45.23 6.92 27.54
C LYS A 180 44.51 7.97 26.69
N LYS A 181 43.58 7.54 25.84
CA LYS A 181 42.57 8.35 25.16
C LYS A 181 41.21 7.66 25.33
N ASP A 182 40.11 8.40 25.26
CA ASP A 182 38.77 7.81 25.29
C ASP A 182 38.14 7.73 23.90
N PHE A 183 37.13 6.88 23.76
CA PHE A 183 36.26 6.84 22.57
C PHE A 183 35.18 7.91 22.74
N GLU A 184 35.07 8.84 21.78
CA GLU A 184 34.23 10.04 21.97
C GLU A 184 32.73 9.83 21.76
N TYR A 185 32.33 8.76 21.05
CA TYR A 185 30.99 8.66 20.47
C TYR A 185 30.08 7.59 21.13
N PHE A 186 30.64 6.61 21.84
CA PHE A 186 29.84 5.55 22.46
C PHE A 186 29.22 5.94 23.81
N LEU A 187 29.36 7.20 24.22
CA LEU A 187 28.93 7.75 25.49
C LEU A 187 27.63 8.54 25.30
N THR A 188 26.61 8.22 26.09
CA THR A 188 25.36 9.00 26.19
C THR A 188 25.59 10.32 26.94
N GLU A 189 24.61 11.23 26.87
CA GLU A 189 24.62 12.66 27.25
C GLU A 189 25.29 13.06 28.60
N ASP A 190 25.57 12.12 29.50
CA ASP A 190 26.13 12.41 30.85
C ASP A 190 27.64 12.18 31.00
N GLY A 191 28.37 11.93 29.91
CA GLY A 191 29.82 12.19 29.77
C GLY A 191 30.71 12.14 31.01
N ASP A 192 30.79 11.02 31.73
CA ASP A 192 31.93 10.76 32.63
C ASP A 192 32.09 9.26 32.95
N PHE A 193 33.28 8.70 32.72
CA PHE A 193 33.61 7.31 33.05
C PHE A 193 33.74 7.08 34.57
N ASN A 194 33.84 8.15 35.36
CA ASN A 194 34.17 8.08 36.78
C ASN A 194 32.96 8.03 37.72
N THR A 195 31.75 8.18 37.19
CA THR A 195 30.49 8.11 37.97
C THR A 195 29.53 7.09 37.37
N PHE A 196 29.94 5.81 37.37
CA PHE A 196 29.02 4.72 37.08
C PHE A 196 28.10 4.48 38.28
N SER A 197 26.79 4.71 38.10
CA SER A 197 25.79 4.02 38.90
C SER A 197 25.55 2.64 38.28
N PRO A 198 25.73 1.52 39.01
CA PRO A 198 25.54 0.16 38.51
C PRO A 198 24.11 -0.19 38.03
N SER A 199 23.17 0.76 38.07
CA SER A 199 21.73 0.55 37.92
C SER A 199 21.08 1.17 36.67
N SER A 200 21.81 1.85 35.78
CA SER A 200 21.20 2.49 34.60
C SER A 200 21.28 1.62 33.33
N GLN A 201 20.11 1.25 32.80
CA GLN A 201 19.91 0.47 31.56
C GLN A 201 20.60 1.08 30.32
N GLN A 202 20.74 2.40 30.28
CA GLN A 202 21.39 3.15 29.19
C GLN A 202 22.90 2.81 29.07
N THR A 203 23.54 2.49 30.19
CA THR A 203 24.98 2.22 30.27
C THR A 203 25.35 0.85 29.68
N PHE A 204 24.50 -0.16 29.86
CA PHE A 204 24.71 -1.50 29.29
C PHE A 204 24.55 -1.51 27.76
N GLN A 205 23.56 -0.79 27.24
CA GLN A 205 23.37 -0.66 25.80
C GLN A 205 24.57 0.03 25.14
N GLY A 206 25.08 1.12 25.72
CA GLY A 206 26.29 1.79 25.24
C GLY A 206 27.50 0.85 25.17
N ALA A 207 27.69 0.00 26.19
CA ALA A 207 28.76 -1.00 26.20
C ALA A 207 28.64 -2.00 25.03
N LEU A 208 27.42 -2.47 24.70
CA LEU A 208 27.18 -3.38 23.56
C LEU A 208 27.53 -2.75 22.21
N TYR A 209 27.09 -1.50 21.97
CA TYR A 209 27.44 -0.76 20.75
C TYR A 209 28.95 -0.52 20.64
N SER A 210 29.60 -0.15 21.74
CA SER A 210 31.05 0.06 21.78
C SER A 210 31.82 -1.23 21.49
N ALA A 211 31.38 -2.35 22.06
CA ALA A 211 32.01 -3.65 21.86
C ALA A 211 31.91 -4.10 20.40
N LEU A 212 30.76 -3.90 19.76
CA LEU A 212 30.55 -4.21 18.35
C LEU A 212 31.50 -3.39 17.45
N ALA A 213 31.55 -2.08 17.66
CA ALA A 213 32.40 -1.19 16.89
C ALA A 213 33.90 -1.49 17.08
N ILE A 214 34.32 -1.72 18.33
CA ILE A 214 35.71 -2.10 18.66
C ILE A 214 36.06 -3.46 18.04
N HIS A 215 35.13 -4.42 18.01
CA HIS A 215 35.38 -5.72 17.39
C HIS A 215 35.66 -5.58 15.89
N ILE A 216 34.82 -4.82 15.17
CA ILE A 216 35.01 -4.55 13.74
C ILE A 216 36.33 -3.80 13.50
N GLN A 217 36.59 -2.77 14.30
CA GLN A 217 37.82 -1.99 14.23
C GLN A 217 39.05 -2.86 14.45
N ALA A 218 39.05 -3.74 15.45
CA ALA A 218 40.15 -4.64 15.74
C ALA A 218 40.43 -5.59 14.56
N VAL A 219 39.39 -6.12 13.91
CA VAL A 219 39.54 -6.97 12.73
C VAL A 219 40.13 -6.21 11.53
N ILE A 220 39.63 -5.00 11.24
CA ILE A 220 40.10 -4.19 10.10
C ILE A 220 41.54 -3.72 10.33
N VAL A 221 41.79 -3.13 11.51
CA VAL A 221 43.05 -2.47 11.83
C VAL A 221 44.18 -3.48 12.04
N SER A 222 43.90 -4.68 12.58
CA SER A 222 44.91 -5.75 12.67
C SER A 222 45.41 -6.23 11.31
N LYS A 223 44.63 -6.03 10.24
CA LYS A 223 44.96 -6.40 8.86
C LYS A 223 45.43 -5.22 8.00
N THR A 224 45.52 -4.03 8.59
CA THR A 224 45.97 -2.83 7.89
C THR A 224 47.50 -2.75 7.98
N ASP A 225 48.16 -2.50 6.86
CA ASP A 225 49.60 -2.26 6.77
C ASP A 225 49.85 -0.84 6.26
N CYS A 226 51.08 -0.34 6.38
CA CYS A 226 51.45 1.02 5.99
C CYS A 226 51.16 1.35 4.50
N ASN A 227 51.04 0.32 3.64
CA ASN A 227 50.85 0.43 2.19
C ASN A 227 49.59 -0.28 1.67
N SER A 228 48.61 -0.61 2.53
CA SER A 228 47.42 -1.35 2.07
C SER A 228 46.50 -0.47 1.23
N ASN A 229 46.27 -0.84 -0.05
CA ASN A 229 45.17 -0.29 -0.84
C ASN A 229 43.85 -0.67 -0.18
N LEU A 230 43.03 0.33 0.15
CA LEU A 230 41.69 0.11 0.72
C LEU A 230 40.73 -0.27 -0.41
N GLU A 231 40.43 -1.55 -0.58
CA GLU A 231 39.46 -2.05 -1.56
C GLU A 231 38.11 -2.41 -0.94
N SER A 232 38.11 -2.96 0.29
CA SER A 232 36.89 -3.34 1.00
C SER A 232 36.03 -2.13 1.39
N ALA A 233 34.71 -2.22 1.14
CA ALA A 233 33.76 -1.18 1.52
C ALA A 233 33.75 -0.91 3.04
N PHE A 234 33.85 -1.97 3.86
CA PHE A 234 33.91 -1.84 5.32
C PHE A 234 35.18 -1.12 5.79
N ALA A 235 36.32 -1.44 5.17
CA ALA A 235 37.60 -0.78 5.50
C ALA A 235 37.59 0.71 5.08
N LYS A 236 37.02 1.03 3.91
CA LYS A 236 36.83 2.43 3.47
C LYS A 236 35.90 3.19 4.41
N SER A 237 34.78 2.60 4.83
CA SER A 237 33.86 3.24 5.78
C SER A 237 34.49 3.60 7.12
N LEU A 238 35.50 2.83 7.56
CA LEU A 238 36.20 3.08 8.83
C LEU A 238 37.38 4.05 8.68
N LEU A 239 38.19 3.91 7.62
CA LEU A 239 39.49 4.58 7.49
C LEU A 239 39.52 5.75 6.47
N ALA A 240 38.62 5.76 5.49
CA ALA A 240 38.63 6.74 4.38
C ALA A 240 37.22 6.89 3.75
N PRO A 241 36.19 7.30 4.51
CA PRO A 241 34.80 7.32 4.06
C PRO A 241 34.55 8.24 2.85
N GLU A 242 35.39 9.26 2.65
CA GLU A 242 35.35 10.18 1.51
C GLU A 242 35.55 9.48 0.16
N THR A 243 36.30 8.36 0.14
CA THR A 243 36.63 7.59 -1.06
C THR A 243 35.48 6.69 -1.56
N LEU A 244 34.36 6.63 -0.84
CA LEU A 244 33.17 5.89 -1.25
C LEU A 244 32.41 6.68 -2.33
N GLN A 245 32.45 6.22 -3.59
CA GLN A 245 31.90 6.96 -4.73
C GLN A 245 30.38 7.17 -4.67
N THR A 246 29.61 6.23 -4.13
CA THR A 246 28.20 6.43 -3.75
C THR A 246 27.81 5.42 -2.68
N LEU A 247 27.34 5.91 -1.53
CA LEU A 247 26.63 5.09 -0.54
C LEU A 247 25.40 4.43 -1.21
N ASP A 248 24.77 5.13 -2.16
CA ASP A 248 23.53 4.75 -2.85
C ASP A 248 23.54 3.40 -3.59
N THR A 249 24.70 2.87 -4.00
CA THR A 249 24.75 1.52 -4.62
C THR A 249 24.70 0.38 -3.59
N LEU A 250 24.98 0.69 -2.32
CA LEU A 250 24.79 -0.21 -1.18
C LEU A 250 23.55 0.15 -0.35
N ILE A 251 23.06 1.40 -0.43
CA ILE A 251 22.17 2.03 0.56
C ILE A 251 20.81 2.48 0.01
N SER A 252 20.56 2.41 -1.30
CA SER A 252 19.22 2.68 -1.84
C SER A 252 18.25 1.53 -1.56
N SER A 253 17.80 1.46 -0.31
CA SER A 253 16.41 1.12 0.00
C SER A 253 15.92 2.09 1.08
N GLN A 254 15.61 3.33 0.65
CA GLN A 254 14.39 3.89 1.20
C GLN A 254 13.28 2.87 0.96
N ILE A 255 12.30 2.84 1.86
CA ILE A 255 11.19 1.91 1.91
C ILE A 255 10.32 2.12 0.65
N GLU A 256 10.84 1.76 -0.50
CA GLU A 256 10.07 1.39 -1.66
C GLU A 256 9.91 -0.10 -1.51
N SER A 257 8.68 -0.49 -1.18
CA SER A 257 8.20 -1.86 -1.32
C SER A 257 8.91 -2.50 -2.51
N PRO A 258 9.60 -3.64 -2.34
CA PRO A 258 10.40 -4.20 -3.41
C PRO A 258 9.52 -4.35 -4.64
N SER A 259 9.80 -3.54 -5.65
CA SER A 259 9.25 -3.62 -6.99
C SER A 259 9.77 -4.91 -7.65
N ARG A 260 9.57 -6.06 -7.01
CA ARG A 260 9.92 -7.42 -7.45
C ARG A 260 8.91 -7.84 -8.51
N ARG A 261 8.90 -7.18 -9.68
CA ARG A 261 8.02 -7.58 -10.78
C ARG A 261 8.64 -7.26 -12.16
N SER A 262 9.78 -7.85 -12.49
CA SER A 262 10.31 -7.78 -13.87
C SER A 262 10.04 -9.03 -14.72
N ASN A 263 9.60 -10.15 -14.14
CA ASN A 263 9.32 -11.40 -14.90
C ASN A 263 8.00 -12.06 -14.47
N ARG A 264 6.87 -11.34 -14.55
CA ARG A 264 5.56 -12.02 -14.45
C ARG A 264 5.25 -12.69 -15.79
N PRO A 265 4.79 -13.96 -15.78
CA PRO A 265 4.15 -14.49 -16.97
C PRO A 265 2.95 -13.62 -17.33
N VAL A 266 2.77 -13.35 -18.62
CA VAL A 266 1.60 -12.60 -19.11
C VAL A 266 0.39 -13.51 -18.98
N PHE A 267 -0.63 -13.02 -18.28
CA PHE A 267 -1.88 -13.73 -18.08
C PHE A 267 -2.93 -13.23 -19.06
N ASP A 268 -3.62 -14.18 -19.70
CA ASP A 268 -4.85 -13.87 -20.43
C ASP A 268 -6.04 -14.17 -19.52
N HIS A 269 -6.87 -13.15 -19.28
CA HIS A 269 -8.09 -13.25 -18.51
C HIS A 269 -9.30 -13.32 -19.44
N TRP A 270 -10.24 -14.21 -19.11
CA TRP A 270 -11.47 -14.37 -19.87
C TRP A 270 -12.67 -14.51 -18.96
N TYR A 271 -13.77 -13.84 -19.29
CA TYR A 271 -15.01 -13.88 -18.52
C TYR A 271 -16.05 -14.75 -19.20
N CYS A 272 -16.66 -15.67 -18.46
CA CYS A 272 -17.76 -16.49 -18.97
C CYS A 272 -19.08 -16.05 -18.34
N GLN A 273 -20.15 -16.04 -19.13
CA GLN A 273 -21.53 -15.76 -18.67
C GLN A 273 -22.00 -16.66 -17.51
N CYS A 274 -21.32 -17.78 -17.22
CA CYS A 274 -21.59 -18.60 -16.04
C CYS A 274 -21.05 -17.99 -14.72
N GLY A 275 -20.46 -16.79 -14.75
CA GLY A 275 -19.92 -16.09 -13.57
C GLY A 275 -18.49 -16.52 -13.17
N ASN A 276 -17.78 -17.23 -14.04
CA ASN A 276 -16.38 -17.61 -13.81
C ASN A 276 -15.43 -16.84 -14.73
N MET A 277 -14.30 -16.46 -14.15
CA MET A 277 -13.15 -15.92 -14.85
C MET A 277 -12.09 -17.02 -14.97
N VAL A 278 -11.53 -17.15 -16.15
CA VAL A 278 -10.49 -18.12 -16.50
C VAL A 278 -9.19 -17.38 -16.73
N LEU A 279 -8.14 -17.81 -16.02
CA LEU A 279 -6.77 -17.31 -16.17
C LEU A 279 -5.92 -18.36 -16.88
N MET A 280 -5.27 -17.95 -17.96
CA MET A 280 -4.35 -18.77 -18.75
C MET A 280 -2.94 -18.22 -18.69
N ILE A 281 -1.95 -19.09 -18.44
CA ILE A 281 -0.54 -18.72 -18.44
C ILE A 281 -0.03 -18.78 -19.88
N THR A 282 0.28 -17.63 -20.49
CA THR A 282 0.83 -17.59 -21.85
C THR A 282 2.33 -17.89 -21.82
N GLY A 283 2.79 -18.87 -22.62
CA GLY A 283 4.21 -19.26 -22.66
C GLY A 283 4.51 -20.71 -23.05
N SER A 284 3.50 -21.59 -23.13
CA SER A 284 3.67 -22.95 -23.66
C SER A 284 2.83 -23.15 -24.93
N LYS A 285 3.35 -23.87 -25.91
CA LYS A 285 2.75 -24.12 -27.24
C LYS A 285 1.48 -25.00 -27.19
N THR A 286 0.49 -24.69 -26.37
CA THR A 286 -0.74 -25.48 -26.22
C THR A 286 -2.01 -24.65 -26.37
N GLU A 287 -2.91 -25.21 -27.17
CA GLU A 287 -4.33 -24.92 -27.47
C GLU A 287 -4.98 -23.70 -26.79
N LYS A 288 -5.44 -22.74 -27.60
CA LYS A 288 -6.38 -21.70 -27.17
C LYS A 288 -7.64 -22.40 -26.65
N ILE A 289 -7.97 -22.20 -25.38
CA ILE A 289 -9.24 -22.63 -24.81
C ILE A 289 -10.34 -21.82 -25.48
N THR A 290 -11.16 -22.48 -26.30
CA THR A 290 -12.33 -21.85 -26.93
C THR A 290 -13.56 -21.87 -26.01
N ASN A 291 -13.61 -22.83 -25.07
CA ASN A 291 -14.80 -23.12 -24.27
C ASN A 291 -14.50 -23.06 -22.76
N CYS A 292 -15.42 -22.52 -21.96
CA CYS A 292 -15.28 -22.42 -20.51
C CYS A 292 -15.12 -23.80 -19.86
N PRO A 293 -14.07 -24.05 -19.04
CA PRO A 293 -13.84 -25.35 -18.38
C PRO A 293 -14.97 -25.78 -17.43
N ASN A 294 -15.82 -24.85 -17.00
CA ASN A 294 -16.92 -25.13 -16.07
C ASN A 294 -18.27 -25.40 -16.75
N CYS A 295 -18.62 -24.66 -17.81
CA CYS A 295 -19.95 -24.78 -18.45
C CYS A 295 -19.89 -25.12 -19.94
N ALA A 296 -18.69 -25.33 -20.50
CA ALA A 296 -18.42 -25.65 -21.91
C ALA A 296 -18.95 -24.65 -22.95
N ARG A 297 -19.46 -23.48 -22.54
CA ARG A 297 -19.87 -22.41 -23.47
C ARG A 297 -18.65 -21.72 -24.10
N PRO A 298 -18.75 -21.25 -25.35
CA PRO A 298 -17.68 -20.49 -25.99
C PRO A 298 -17.36 -19.23 -25.17
N ILE A 299 -16.07 -18.94 -25.04
CA ILE A 299 -15.57 -17.80 -24.29
C ILE A 299 -15.50 -16.59 -25.22
N GLY A 300 -16.14 -15.48 -24.84
CA GLY A 300 -16.16 -14.22 -25.58
C GLY A 300 -15.72 -13.07 -24.68
N ASP A 301 -15.02 -12.12 -25.27
CA ASP A 301 -14.36 -10.94 -24.68
C ASP A 301 -13.03 -11.20 -23.97
N GLN A 302 -11.97 -11.03 -24.77
CA GLN A 302 -10.59 -10.92 -24.35
C GLN A 302 -10.39 -9.52 -23.74
N MET A 303 -9.91 -9.42 -22.50
CA MET A 303 -9.27 -8.16 -22.07
C MET A 303 -7.80 -8.21 -22.47
N ALA A 304 -7.33 -7.19 -23.20
CA ALA A 304 -5.90 -6.89 -23.25
C ALA A 304 -5.42 -6.71 -21.81
N SER A 305 -4.28 -7.33 -21.45
CA SER A 305 -3.75 -7.23 -20.09
C SER A 305 -3.53 -5.75 -19.73
N ASP A 306 -4.19 -5.24 -18.69
CA ASP A 306 -4.04 -3.88 -18.17
C ASP A 306 -2.69 -3.63 -17.46
N ASN A 307 -1.62 -4.32 -17.88
CA ASN A 307 -0.25 -4.04 -17.47
C ASN A 307 0.50 -3.28 -18.57
N ALA A 308 0.08 -2.04 -18.87
CA ALA A 308 0.94 -1.01 -19.46
C ALA A 308 0.20 0.33 -19.56
N THR A 309 0.04 1.07 -18.46
CA THR A 309 0.18 2.53 -18.59
C THR A 309 1.67 2.82 -18.68
N SER A 310 2.16 2.91 -19.90
CA SER A 310 3.45 3.53 -20.22
C SER A 310 3.40 4.97 -19.72
N VAL A 311 3.90 5.21 -18.51
CA VAL A 311 4.38 6.53 -18.13
C VAL A 311 5.53 6.83 -19.07
N SER A 312 5.37 7.87 -19.88
CA SER A 312 6.40 8.35 -20.80
C SER A 312 7.69 8.61 -20.02
N ASN A 313 8.74 7.85 -20.33
CA ASN A 313 10.10 8.13 -19.92
C ASN A 313 10.51 9.50 -20.49
N GLN A 314 10.38 10.55 -19.67
CA GLN A 314 11.16 11.76 -19.87
C GLN A 314 12.52 11.53 -19.23
N THR A 315 13.45 11.21 -20.13
CA THR A 315 14.91 11.34 -20.05
C THR A 315 15.45 12.19 -18.89
N GLY A 316 16.26 11.57 -18.03
CA GLY A 316 17.14 12.26 -17.09
C GLY A 316 17.84 11.30 -16.12
N ASN A 317 19.01 10.81 -16.52
CA ASN A 317 20.02 10.08 -15.74
C ASN A 317 19.76 8.59 -15.45
N THR A 318 20.43 7.78 -16.27
CA THR A 318 20.88 6.38 -16.05
C THR A 318 20.64 5.80 -14.66
N GLU A 319 19.48 5.16 -14.51
CA GLU A 319 19.26 4.14 -13.47
C GLU A 319 20.04 2.88 -13.86
N ILE A 320 20.95 2.51 -12.97
CA ILE A 320 21.70 1.27 -13.02
C ILE A 320 20.70 0.12 -12.84
N SER A 321 20.67 -0.78 -13.81
CA SER A 321 19.95 -2.06 -13.81
C SER A 321 20.16 -2.83 -12.50
N VAL A 322 19.22 -2.71 -11.54
CA VAL A 322 19.13 -3.60 -10.38
C VAL A 322 18.62 -4.96 -10.88
N LYS A 323 19.56 -5.81 -11.29
CA LYS A 323 19.28 -7.24 -11.46
C LYS A 323 18.99 -7.83 -10.07
N ASP A 324 17.80 -8.40 -9.91
CA ASP A 324 17.46 -9.51 -9.02
C ASP A 324 18.31 -9.69 -7.75
N ILE A 325 18.14 -8.83 -6.75
CA ILE A 325 18.57 -9.19 -5.39
C ILE A 325 17.39 -9.88 -4.69
N GLN A 326 17.34 -11.21 -4.85
CA GLN A 326 16.56 -12.11 -3.98
C GLN A 326 17.20 -12.22 -2.57
N SER A 327 17.58 -11.11 -1.94
CA SER A 327 18.27 -11.15 -0.65
C SER A 327 17.30 -11.40 0.50
N SER A 328 17.75 -12.20 1.47
CA SER A 328 17.12 -12.33 2.79
C SER A 328 17.05 -10.99 3.52
N THR A 329 15.90 -10.68 4.12
CA THR A 329 15.65 -9.44 4.89
C THR A 329 16.64 -9.28 6.04
N VAL A 330 17.02 -10.39 6.69
CA VAL A 330 18.03 -10.42 7.76
C VAL A 330 19.39 -9.99 7.23
N SER A 331 19.78 -10.51 6.06
CA SER A 331 21.11 -10.24 5.49
C SER A 331 21.28 -8.77 5.14
N PHE A 332 20.21 -8.15 4.61
CA PHE A 332 20.16 -6.72 4.36
C PHE A 332 20.44 -5.91 5.64
N HIS A 333 19.69 -6.18 6.71
CA HIS A 333 19.87 -5.44 7.96
C HIS A 333 21.21 -5.69 8.65
N VAL A 334 21.77 -6.90 8.55
CA VAL A 334 23.12 -7.21 9.07
C VAL A 334 24.19 -6.41 8.35
N ILE A 335 24.19 -6.39 7.01
CA ILE A 335 25.19 -5.64 6.23
C ILE A 335 25.09 -4.14 6.55
N HIS A 336 23.87 -3.59 6.57
CA HIS A 336 23.65 -2.19 6.91
C HIS A 336 24.14 -1.85 8.32
N LEU A 337 23.83 -2.68 9.31
CA LEU A 337 24.26 -2.45 10.68
C LEU A 337 25.80 -2.54 10.83
N LEU A 338 26.46 -3.50 10.17
CA LEU A 338 27.92 -3.60 10.17
C LEU A 338 28.58 -2.39 9.51
N LEU A 339 27.99 -1.86 8.43
CA LEU A 339 28.47 -0.67 7.76
C LEU A 339 28.32 0.58 8.63
N GLN A 340 27.15 0.78 9.26
CA GLN A 340 26.95 1.87 10.23
C GLN A 340 27.91 1.75 11.43
N SER A 341 28.19 0.52 11.88
CA SER A 341 29.15 0.27 12.94
C SER A 341 30.58 0.64 12.54
N CYS A 342 30.96 0.52 11.26
CA CYS A 342 32.27 0.96 10.75
C CYS A 342 32.40 2.50 10.81
N PHE A 343 31.34 3.23 10.42
CA PHE A 343 31.33 4.69 10.53
C PHE A 343 31.42 5.15 11.99
N ALA A 344 30.64 4.52 12.87
CA ALA A 344 30.71 4.78 14.31
C ALA A 344 32.11 4.48 14.89
N ALA A 345 32.74 3.37 14.49
CA ALA A 345 34.10 3.02 14.91
C ALA A 345 35.14 4.04 14.44
N GLY A 346 35.09 4.46 13.17
CA GLY A 346 35.98 5.46 12.60
C GLY A 346 35.89 6.81 13.32
N LEU A 347 34.66 7.30 13.54
CA LEU A 347 34.40 8.55 14.25
C LEU A 347 34.86 8.49 15.71
N SER A 348 34.46 7.45 16.43
CA SER A 348 34.80 7.27 17.85
C SER A 348 36.31 7.21 18.10
N SER A 349 37.06 6.74 17.10
CA SER A 349 38.51 6.60 17.14
C SER A 349 39.28 7.74 16.48
N LYS A 350 38.59 8.78 15.99
CA LYS A 350 39.18 9.88 15.19
C LYS A 350 39.99 9.40 13.99
N LEU A 351 39.61 8.27 13.40
CA LEU A 351 40.23 7.75 12.18
C LEU A 351 39.62 8.41 10.93
N CYS A 352 38.43 8.99 11.05
CA CYS A 352 37.78 9.81 10.02
C CYS A 352 37.18 11.08 10.63
N SER A 353 36.91 12.11 9.80
CA SER A 353 36.35 13.38 10.26
C SER A 353 34.82 13.43 10.12
N LYS A 354 34.17 14.19 11.01
CA LYS A 354 32.71 14.45 10.92
C LYS A 354 32.33 15.21 9.64
N GLY A 355 33.22 16.08 9.14
CA GLY A 355 33.00 16.84 7.91
C GLY A 355 32.90 15.93 6.68
N ASP A 356 33.75 14.91 6.61
CA ASP A 356 33.76 13.95 5.49
C ASP A 356 32.45 13.15 5.43
N LEU A 357 31.86 12.84 6.60
CA LEU A 357 30.60 12.10 6.70
C LEU A 357 29.36 12.98 6.51
N ALA A 358 29.39 14.23 6.98
CA ALA A 358 28.30 15.18 6.76
C ALA A 358 28.03 15.43 5.27
N ALA A 359 29.11 15.58 4.49
CA ALA A 359 29.05 15.71 3.04
C ALA A 359 28.49 14.44 2.35
N LYS A 360 28.69 13.25 2.93
CA LYS A 360 28.18 11.98 2.40
C LYS A 360 26.74 11.67 2.79
N PHE A 361 26.30 12.08 3.98
CA PHE A 361 24.92 11.86 4.45
C PHE A 361 23.97 12.99 4.06
N SER A 362 24.47 14.06 3.43
CA SER A 362 23.69 15.26 3.08
C SER A 362 22.97 15.85 4.31
N CYS A 363 23.66 15.89 5.45
CA CYS A 363 23.15 16.42 6.71
C CYS A 363 24.12 17.43 7.34
N ALA A 364 23.67 18.16 8.37
CA ALA A 364 24.56 19.04 9.11
C ALA A 364 25.60 18.24 9.91
N VAL A 365 26.80 18.80 10.11
CA VAL A 365 27.90 18.16 10.86
C VAL A 365 27.47 17.75 12.28
N GLU A 366 26.59 18.53 12.89
CA GLU A 366 26.03 18.30 14.22
C GLU A 366 25.04 17.12 14.26
N GLU A 367 24.42 16.77 13.13
CA GLU A 367 23.40 15.72 13.02
C GLU A 367 24.01 14.34 12.67
N VAL A 368 25.28 14.28 12.27
CA VAL A 368 25.95 13.02 11.86
C VAL A 368 25.88 11.96 12.97
N ASP A 369 26.17 12.40 14.19
CA ASP A 369 26.22 11.55 15.37
C ASP A 369 24.84 10.95 15.71
N GLY A 370 23.80 11.77 15.71
CA GLY A 370 22.42 11.33 15.95
C GLY A 370 21.92 10.36 14.87
N ASN A 371 22.21 10.68 13.60
CA ASN A 371 21.75 9.89 12.46
C ASN A 371 22.33 8.46 12.43
N ILE A 372 23.63 8.28 12.72
CA ILE A 372 24.26 6.96 12.72
C ILE A 372 23.67 6.10 13.86
N LEU A 373 23.59 6.63 15.09
CA LEU A 373 23.06 5.90 16.24
C LEU A 373 21.59 5.54 16.07
N GLU A 374 20.77 6.46 15.56
CA GLU A 374 19.35 6.20 15.30
C GLU A 374 19.16 5.08 14.26
N ARG A 375 19.95 5.11 13.16
CA ARG A 375 19.95 4.05 12.15
C ARG A 375 20.39 2.71 12.73
N MET A 376 21.45 2.69 13.55
CA MET A 376 21.90 1.47 14.23
C MET A 376 20.82 0.91 15.15
N ARG A 377 20.20 1.75 16.00
CA ARG A 377 19.10 1.34 16.90
C ARG A 377 17.92 0.78 16.12
N LYS A 378 17.54 1.42 15.01
CA LYS A 378 16.48 0.94 14.11
C LYS A 378 16.80 -0.46 13.56
N HIS A 379 18.01 -0.66 13.03
CA HIS A 379 18.41 -1.97 12.51
C HIS A 379 18.50 -3.05 13.59
N VAL A 380 19.01 -2.72 14.78
CA VAL A 380 19.05 -3.64 15.93
C VAL A 380 17.64 -4.05 16.35
N GLY A 381 16.69 -3.10 16.42
CA GLY A 381 15.29 -3.37 16.73
C GLY A 381 14.66 -4.34 15.71
N VAL A 382 14.80 -4.02 14.41
CA VAL A 382 14.25 -4.87 13.34
C VAL A 382 14.89 -6.27 13.33
N LEU A 383 16.20 -6.38 13.55
CA LEU A 383 16.87 -7.68 13.67
C LEU A 383 16.42 -8.46 14.90
N GLY A 384 16.15 -7.79 16.01
CA GLY A 384 15.57 -8.39 17.21
C GLY A 384 14.22 -9.05 16.91
N ASP A 385 13.35 -8.34 16.18
CA ASP A 385 12.04 -8.85 15.76
C ASP A 385 12.15 -10.01 14.77
N LEU A 386 13.02 -9.90 13.76
CA LEU A 386 13.23 -10.94 12.74
C LEU A 386 13.83 -12.23 13.33
N LEU A 387 14.74 -12.11 14.30
CA LEU A 387 15.40 -13.25 14.92
C LEU A 387 14.68 -13.74 16.19
N ALA A 388 13.64 -13.03 16.64
CA ALA A 388 12.94 -13.21 17.92
C ALA A 388 13.91 -13.31 19.12
N VAL A 389 14.87 -12.39 19.18
CA VAL A 389 15.84 -12.25 20.26
C VAL A 389 15.85 -10.81 20.78
N GLU A 390 16.13 -10.65 22.08
CA GLU A 390 16.33 -9.33 22.67
C GLU A 390 17.64 -8.69 22.18
N THR A 391 17.80 -7.38 22.39
CA THR A 391 18.95 -6.56 21.95
C THR A 391 20.29 -7.25 22.15
N HIS A 392 20.55 -7.81 23.34
CA HIS A 392 21.79 -8.52 23.65
C HIS A 392 22.06 -9.69 22.70
N GLY A 393 21.03 -10.48 22.38
CA GLY A 393 21.13 -11.62 21.45
C GLY A 393 21.46 -11.19 20.02
N VAL A 394 21.03 -10.01 19.59
CA VAL A 394 21.43 -9.43 18.30
C VAL A 394 22.93 -9.15 18.28
N PHE A 395 23.49 -8.58 19.34
CA PHE A 395 24.93 -8.33 19.43
C PHE A 395 25.76 -9.60 19.47
N GLU A 396 25.35 -10.61 20.25
CA GLU A 396 26.00 -11.93 20.26
C GLU A 396 26.04 -12.54 18.85
N PHE A 397 24.92 -12.46 18.14
CA PHE A 397 24.80 -12.88 16.75
C PHE A 397 25.80 -12.10 15.88
N LEU A 398 25.83 -10.77 15.94
CA LEU A 398 26.76 -9.95 15.14
C LEU A 398 28.24 -10.23 15.44
N HIS A 399 28.62 -10.44 16.70
CA HIS A 399 29.99 -10.83 17.07
C HIS A 399 30.38 -12.17 16.44
N LEU A 400 29.46 -13.14 16.42
CA LEU A 400 29.66 -14.39 15.68
C LEU A 400 29.86 -14.12 14.17
N PHE A 401 29.05 -13.26 13.53
CA PHE A 401 29.23 -12.93 12.11
C PHE A 401 30.60 -12.35 11.83
N ILE A 402 31.03 -11.37 12.63
CA ILE A 402 32.34 -10.75 12.46
C ILE A 402 33.45 -11.80 12.59
N SER A 403 33.34 -12.74 13.54
CA SER A 403 34.34 -13.81 13.71
C SER A 403 34.44 -14.74 12.48
N ARG A 404 33.32 -15.03 11.81
CA ARG A 404 33.28 -15.94 10.65
C ARG A 404 33.54 -15.23 9.33
N LEU A 405 33.11 -13.97 9.22
CA LEU A 405 33.21 -13.12 8.02
C LEU A 405 34.39 -12.16 8.05
N HIS A 406 35.33 -12.30 9.00
CA HIS A 406 36.49 -11.44 9.18
C HIS A 406 37.33 -11.23 7.88
N HIS A 407 37.21 -12.12 6.90
CA HIS A 407 37.86 -12.01 5.59
C HIS A 407 37.26 -10.91 4.68
N HIS A 408 35.96 -10.61 4.76
CA HIS A 408 35.30 -9.53 4.02
C HIS A 408 35.71 -8.12 4.51
N PHE A 409 36.20 -8.05 5.75
CA PHE A 409 36.70 -6.82 6.36
C PHE A 409 38.18 -6.51 6.01
N ALA A 410 38.87 -7.38 5.25
CA ALA A 410 40.28 -7.20 4.94
C ALA A 410 40.50 -5.99 4.00
N PRO A 411 41.46 -5.08 4.28
CA PRO A 411 41.75 -3.90 3.46
C PRO A 411 42.07 -4.23 1.99
N SER A 412 42.96 -5.20 1.78
CA SER A 412 43.57 -5.56 0.49
C SER A 412 42.97 -6.81 -0.16
N GLY A 413 41.74 -7.19 0.21
CA GLY A 413 41.01 -8.28 -0.43
C GLY A 413 40.26 -7.81 -1.68
N ARG A 414 40.31 -8.58 -2.78
CA ARG A 414 39.34 -8.41 -3.88
C ARG A 414 37.95 -8.41 -3.25
N CYS A 415 37.22 -7.29 -3.38
CA CYS A 415 35.85 -7.19 -2.91
C CYS A 415 35.06 -8.32 -3.58
N ARG A 416 34.68 -9.36 -2.81
CA ARG A 416 33.79 -10.41 -3.32
C ARG A 416 32.47 -9.74 -3.70
N PRO A 417 31.77 -10.23 -4.74
CA PRO A 417 30.45 -9.71 -5.08
C PRO A 417 29.56 -9.72 -3.84
N ILE A 418 28.79 -8.64 -3.65
CA ILE A 418 27.93 -8.49 -2.47
C ILE A 418 26.94 -9.65 -2.33
N ASP A 419 26.52 -10.23 -3.46
CA ASP A 419 25.64 -11.39 -3.52
C ASP A 419 26.20 -12.60 -2.76
N GLN A 420 27.52 -12.82 -2.81
CA GLN A 420 28.17 -13.89 -2.05
C GLN A 420 28.14 -13.62 -0.55
N LEU A 421 28.28 -12.35 -0.12
CA LEU A 421 28.14 -11.96 1.27
C LEU A 421 26.70 -12.16 1.76
N PHE A 422 25.70 -11.83 0.94
CA PHE A 422 24.29 -12.11 1.23
C PHE A 422 24.04 -13.61 1.44
N ASP A 423 24.54 -14.46 0.54
CA ASP A 423 24.40 -15.92 0.65
C ASP A 423 25.11 -16.49 1.89
N GLU A 424 26.34 -16.05 2.17
CA GLU A 424 27.10 -16.46 3.36
C GLU A 424 26.37 -16.04 4.65
N ILE A 425 25.82 -14.82 4.69
CA ILE A 425 25.06 -14.34 5.86
C ILE A 425 23.80 -15.17 6.07
N HIS A 426 23.08 -15.47 5.00
CA HIS A 426 21.90 -16.31 5.03
C HIS A 426 22.21 -17.71 5.57
N ASP A 427 23.26 -18.35 5.06
CA ASP A 427 23.71 -19.69 5.48
C ASP A 427 24.13 -19.76 6.95
N LEU A 428 24.78 -18.70 7.47
CA LEU A 428 25.14 -18.57 8.87
C LEU A 428 23.90 -18.33 9.75
N THR A 429 22.93 -17.55 9.27
CA THR A 429 21.66 -17.28 9.95
C THR A 429 20.86 -18.57 10.15
N ALA A 430 20.87 -19.47 9.15
CA ALA A 430 20.24 -20.79 9.24
C ALA A 430 20.88 -21.70 10.31
N ARG A 431 22.20 -21.55 10.53
CA ARG A 431 22.99 -22.37 11.47
C ARG A 431 23.25 -21.68 12.82
N ARG A 432 22.62 -20.52 13.06
CA ARG A 432 22.96 -19.58 14.14
C ARG A 432 22.97 -20.21 15.54
N HIS A 433 22.01 -21.07 15.87
CA HIS A 433 21.90 -21.62 17.22
C HIS A 433 23.10 -22.48 17.62
N GLY A 434 23.53 -23.40 16.73
CA GLY A 434 24.72 -24.23 16.96
C GLY A 434 26.01 -23.40 16.97
N LEU A 435 26.10 -22.40 16.08
CA LEU A 435 27.28 -21.56 15.94
C LEU A 435 27.46 -20.57 17.10
N ILE A 436 26.38 -19.96 17.60
CA ILE A 436 26.41 -19.08 18.79
C ILE A 436 26.90 -19.87 19.99
N LYS A 437 26.43 -21.11 20.15
CA LYS A 437 26.86 -22.00 21.24
C LYS A 437 28.34 -22.34 21.15
N GLU A 438 28.84 -22.71 19.96
CA GLU A 438 30.27 -22.95 19.74
C GLU A 438 31.11 -21.71 20.05
N PHE A 439 30.68 -20.56 19.52
CA PHE A 439 31.35 -19.27 19.71
C PHE A 439 31.42 -18.86 21.19
N LYS A 440 30.32 -18.98 21.92
CA LYS A 440 30.29 -18.72 23.37
C LYS A 440 31.26 -19.63 24.09
N LYS A 441 31.23 -20.94 23.84
CA LYS A 441 32.16 -21.90 24.49
C LYS A 441 33.62 -21.47 24.29
N GLN A 442 33.99 -21.05 23.08
CA GLN A 442 35.33 -20.54 22.78
C GLN A 442 35.64 -19.26 23.58
N CYS A 443 34.76 -18.25 23.53
CA CYS A 443 34.95 -16.96 24.20
C CYS A 443 34.90 -17.02 25.75
N PHE A 444 34.22 -18.02 26.34
CA PHE A 444 34.17 -18.25 27.78
C PHE A 444 35.37 -19.06 28.30
N SER A 445 35.80 -20.10 27.58
CA SER A 445 36.87 -21.01 28.01
C SER A 445 38.23 -20.34 28.17
N VAL A 446 38.43 -19.22 27.49
CA VAL A 446 39.70 -18.51 27.38
C VAL A 446 39.91 -17.47 28.51
N GLY A 447 38.87 -17.14 29.27
CA GLY A 447 38.90 -16.08 30.28
C GLY A 447 39.40 -16.44 31.68
N ARG A 448 39.56 -17.73 32.04
CA ARG A 448 39.86 -18.15 33.44
C ARG A 448 40.62 -19.48 33.54
N GLN A 449 41.91 -19.47 33.20
CA GLN A 449 42.84 -20.53 33.63
C GLN A 449 43.93 -20.03 34.59
N ASP A 450 43.96 -18.73 34.90
CA ASP A 450 44.80 -18.23 35.98
C ASP A 450 44.02 -18.32 37.30
N GLU A 451 44.66 -18.96 38.28
CA GLU A 451 44.26 -19.27 39.68
C GLU A 451 43.57 -20.62 39.94
N GLN A 452 44.28 -21.44 40.73
CA GLN A 452 43.94 -22.78 41.24
C GLN A 452 42.74 -22.80 42.23
N THR A 453 41.80 -21.86 42.15
CA THR A 453 40.80 -21.61 43.20
C THR A 453 39.38 -21.33 42.71
N VAL A 454 39.02 -21.71 41.48
CA VAL A 454 37.61 -21.72 41.05
C VAL A 454 37.15 -23.15 40.84
N SER A 455 36.14 -23.58 41.58
CA SER A 455 35.64 -24.95 41.46
C SER A 455 34.98 -25.15 40.08
N THR A 456 35.18 -26.32 39.47
CA THR A 456 34.48 -26.74 38.24
C THR A 456 32.95 -26.56 38.31
N THR A 457 32.41 -26.53 39.54
CA THR A 457 30.99 -26.34 39.87
C THR A 457 30.50 -24.92 39.57
N GLU A 458 31.26 -23.86 39.89
CA GLU A 458 30.86 -22.46 39.66
C GLU A 458 30.86 -22.11 38.17
N GLN A 459 31.81 -22.65 37.40
CA GLN A 459 31.83 -22.53 35.93
C GLN A 459 30.64 -23.23 35.29
N GLN A 460 30.28 -24.44 35.76
CA GLN A 460 29.10 -25.16 35.31
C GLN A 460 27.80 -24.42 35.63
N GLN A 461 27.69 -23.80 36.82
CA GLN A 461 26.51 -23.02 37.24
C GLN A 461 26.33 -21.72 36.43
N LEU A 462 27.43 -21.02 36.08
CA LEU A 462 27.36 -19.88 35.16
C LEU A 462 27.00 -20.30 33.74
N LEU A 463 27.53 -21.44 33.26
CA LEU A 463 27.16 -22.02 31.97
C LEU A 463 25.68 -22.48 31.95
N GLU A 464 25.13 -22.94 33.08
CA GLU A 464 23.69 -23.20 33.27
C GLU A 464 22.86 -21.92 33.10
N ILE A 465 23.32 -20.77 33.65
CA ILE A 465 22.68 -19.45 33.48
C ILE A 465 22.82 -18.95 32.02
N TYR A 466 23.97 -19.17 31.39
CA TYR A 466 24.27 -18.76 30.00
C TYR A 466 23.77 -19.71 28.89
N ASN A 467 23.02 -20.77 29.25
CA ASN A 467 22.46 -21.80 28.35
C ASN A 467 23.49 -22.63 27.57
N THR A 468 24.41 -23.30 28.27
CA THR A 468 25.34 -24.26 27.65
C THR A 468 25.23 -25.64 28.29
N ASP A 469 24.36 -26.47 27.71
CA ASP A 469 24.32 -27.96 27.68
C ASP A 469 24.47 -28.83 28.94
N MET A 470 24.62 -28.29 30.14
CA MET A 470 24.90 -29.12 31.32
C MET A 470 23.69 -29.35 32.23
N CYS A 471 22.53 -29.71 31.69
CA CYS A 471 21.43 -30.19 32.53
C CYS A 471 20.81 -31.46 31.95
N LEU A 472 21.14 -32.61 32.57
CA LEU A 472 20.48 -33.91 32.33
C LEU A 472 19.09 -33.99 33.01
N ASP A 473 18.67 -32.92 33.69
CA ASP A 473 17.41 -32.86 34.44
C ASP A 473 16.28 -32.33 33.55
N TYR A 474 15.31 -33.21 33.25
CA TYR A 474 14.10 -32.86 32.49
C TYR A 474 13.32 -31.70 33.10
N SER A 475 13.41 -31.47 34.42
CA SER A 475 12.72 -30.37 35.08
C SER A 475 13.26 -28.99 34.66
N ALA A 476 14.55 -28.90 34.30
CA ALA A 476 15.18 -27.68 33.81
C ALA A 476 14.66 -27.25 32.42
N ALA A 477 14.17 -28.20 31.61
CA ALA A 477 13.59 -27.93 30.30
C ALA A 477 12.20 -27.25 30.36
N TYR A 478 11.45 -27.44 31.45
CA TYR A 478 10.18 -26.74 31.68
C TYR A 478 10.39 -25.25 31.98
N PHE A 479 11.51 -24.91 32.62
CA PHE A 479 11.90 -23.53 32.95
C PHE A 479 12.84 -22.94 31.88
N ARG A 480 12.57 -23.24 30.61
CA ARG A 480 13.29 -22.66 29.47
C ARG A 480 12.67 -21.32 29.08
N LEU A 481 13.50 -20.41 28.59
CA LEU A 481 13.01 -19.18 27.97
C LEU A 481 12.43 -19.48 26.59
N THR A 482 11.21 -19.02 26.35
CA THR A 482 10.53 -19.14 25.05
C THR A 482 10.34 -17.76 24.42
N SER A 483 10.45 -17.70 23.10
CA SER A 483 10.10 -16.50 22.33
C SER A 483 8.61 -16.50 21.98
N LYS A 484 8.03 -15.32 21.77
CA LYS A 484 6.67 -15.20 21.23
C LYS A 484 6.72 -15.26 19.70
N PRO A 485 5.82 -16.02 19.05
CA PRO A 485 5.78 -16.06 17.60
C PRO A 485 5.26 -14.72 17.07
N THR A 486 5.89 -14.21 16.01
CA THR A 486 5.50 -12.98 15.31
C THR A 486 5.56 -13.19 13.81
N LEU A 487 4.85 -12.37 13.02
CA LEU A 487 4.94 -12.39 11.56
C LEU A 487 6.38 -12.21 11.07
N ALA A 488 7.14 -11.32 11.71
CA ALA A 488 8.53 -11.05 11.37
C ALA A 488 9.40 -12.30 11.56
N ASN A 489 9.20 -13.04 12.66
CA ASN A 489 9.90 -14.30 12.89
C ASN A 489 9.50 -15.37 11.86
N LEU A 490 8.21 -15.51 11.56
CA LEU A 490 7.74 -16.43 10.52
C LEU A 490 8.39 -16.12 9.17
N ARG A 491 8.40 -14.84 8.75
CA ARG A 491 9.01 -14.40 7.48
C ARG A 491 10.50 -14.75 7.44
N SER A 492 11.21 -14.47 8.53
CA SER A 492 12.63 -14.77 8.69
C SER A 492 12.92 -16.28 8.59
N GLU A 493 12.19 -17.13 9.31
CA GLU A 493 12.35 -18.58 9.26
C GLU A 493 11.95 -19.17 7.89
N PHE A 494 10.90 -18.61 7.26
CA PHE A 494 10.43 -19.02 5.94
C PHE A 494 11.48 -18.76 4.84
N GLU A 495 12.07 -17.57 4.84
CA GLU A 495 13.17 -17.21 3.94
C GLU A 495 14.38 -18.09 4.21
N THR A 496 14.81 -18.19 5.48
CA THR A 496 16.01 -18.92 5.91
C THR A 496 15.99 -20.41 5.52
N ARG A 497 14.81 -21.03 5.57
CA ARG A 497 14.62 -22.45 5.23
C ARG A 497 14.32 -22.68 3.73
N LYS A 498 14.29 -21.63 2.91
CA LYS A 498 14.01 -21.66 1.46
C LYS A 498 12.70 -22.40 1.14
N LEU A 499 11.65 -22.08 1.91
CA LEU A 499 10.37 -22.80 1.89
C LEU A 499 9.40 -22.39 0.78
N SER A 500 9.72 -21.33 0.02
CA SER A 500 8.94 -20.82 -1.12
C SER A 500 8.38 -21.91 -2.04
N LYS A 501 9.21 -22.88 -2.44
CA LYS A 501 8.81 -23.95 -3.37
C LYS A 501 7.80 -24.92 -2.78
N HIS A 502 7.79 -25.09 -1.45
CA HIS A 502 6.93 -26.04 -0.75
C HIS A 502 5.61 -25.43 -0.30
N TYR A 503 5.59 -24.12 -0.06
CA TYR A 503 4.45 -23.37 0.46
C TYR A 503 4.26 -22.09 -0.35
N PRO A 504 3.90 -22.21 -1.64
CA PRO A 504 3.86 -21.08 -2.55
C PRO A 504 2.75 -20.07 -2.22
N PHE A 505 1.68 -20.46 -1.52
CA PHE A 505 0.68 -19.49 -1.06
C PHE A 505 1.24 -18.60 0.05
N LEU A 506 1.99 -19.19 1.01
CA LEU A 506 2.68 -18.40 2.04
C LEU A 506 3.69 -17.43 1.42
N GLU A 507 4.40 -17.81 0.37
CA GLU A 507 5.29 -16.90 -0.36
C GLU A 507 4.51 -15.71 -0.95
N VAL A 508 3.41 -15.97 -1.67
CA VAL A 508 2.55 -14.92 -2.24
C VAL A 508 2.01 -13.99 -1.14
N PHE A 509 1.55 -14.57 -0.03
CA PHE A 509 1.07 -13.81 1.12
C PHE A 509 2.17 -12.93 1.73
N LEU A 510 3.32 -13.50 2.08
CA LEU A 510 4.41 -12.77 2.72
C LEU A 510 4.93 -11.62 1.84
N ILE A 511 4.88 -11.74 0.51
CA ILE A 511 5.26 -10.66 -0.41
C ILE A 511 4.20 -9.55 -0.48
N THR A 512 2.92 -9.88 -0.31
CA THR A 512 1.80 -8.95 -0.52
C THR A 512 1.18 -8.40 0.77
N GLU A 513 1.57 -8.93 1.94
CA GLU A 513 0.98 -8.69 3.25
C GLU A 513 0.68 -7.22 3.55
N ASP A 514 1.66 -6.34 3.35
CA ASP A 514 1.52 -4.91 3.63
C ASP A 514 0.42 -4.26 2.78
N ARG A 515 0.32 -4.68 1.52
CA ARG A 515 -0.66 -4.14 0.55
C ARG A 515 -2.08 -4.64 0.83
N LEU A 516 -2.24 -5.83 1.41
CA LEU A 516 -3.56 -6.41 1.70
C LEU A 516 -4.36 -5.55 2.69
N LYS A 517 -3.68 -4.82 3.59
CA LYS A 517 -4.29 -3.91 4.57
C LYS A 517 -5.09 -2.78 3.92
N LEU A 518 -4.77 -2.42 2.68
CA LEU A 518 -5.42 -1.32 1.94
C LEU A 518 -6.76 -1.74 1.33
N ILE A 519 -6.94 -3.04 1.04
CA ILE A 519 -8.09 -3.56 0.29
C ILE A 519 -9.43 -3.30 1.02
N LYS A 520 -9.42 -3.25 2.35
CA LYS A 520 -10.61 -3.02 3.19
C LYS A 520 -11.34 -1.69 2.92
N HIS A 521 -10.71 -0.76 2.21
CA HIS A 521 -11.29 0.53 1.85
C HIS A 521 -12.22 0.50 0.62
N ILE A 522 -12.20 -0.58 -0.18
CA ILE A 522 -13.09 -0.73 -1.36
C ILE A 522 -14.58 -0.58 -1.00
N PRO A 523 -15.14 -1.28 0.00
CA PRO A 523 -16.55 -1.19 0.34
C PRO A 523 -16.96 0.19 0.84
N VAL A 524 -16.04 0.94 1.46
CA VAL A 524 -16.32 2.29 1.99
C VAL A 524 -16.61 3.25 0.84
N ILE A 525 -15.74 3.25 -0.19
CA ILE A 525 -15.91 4.10 -1.38
C ILE A 525 -17.18 3.70 -2.15
N LEU A 526 -17.41 2.40 -2.34
CA LEU A 526 -18.60 1.91 -3.03
C LEU A 526 -19.90 2.22 -2.29
N ASN A 527 -19.91 2.12 -0.96
CA ASN A 527 -21.08 2.45 -0.17
C ASN A 527 -21.46 3.92 -0.35
N TRP A 528 -20.47 4.82 -0.29
CA TRP A 528 -20.70 6.24 -0.55
C TRP A 528 -21.21 6.50 -1.97
N HIS A 529 -20.57 5.89 -2.97
CA HIS A 529 -21.00 6.01 -4.38
C HIS A 529 -22.45 5.61 -4.57
N ARG A 530 -22.87 4.46 -4.01
CA ARG A 530 -24.25 3.98 -4.08
C ARG A 530 -25.22 4.97 -3.43
N MET A 531 -24.89 5.47 -2.24
CA MET A 531 -25.76 6.42 -1.52
C MET A 531 -25.93 7.75 -2.28
N ILE A 532 -24.85 8.31 -2.80
CA ILE A 532 -24.90 9.54 -3.62
C ILE A 532 -25.70 9.30 -4.89
N THR A 533 -25.39 8.22 -5.61
CA THR A 533 -26.04 7.88 -6.88
C THR A 533 -27.55 7.74 -6.68
N MET A 534 -27.99 7.00 -5.66
CA MET A 534 -29.41 6.86 -5.36
C MET A 534 -30.13 8.17 -5.02
N LYS A 535 -29.44 9.18 -4.48
CA LYS A 535 -30.06 10.43 -4.01
C LYS A 535 -30.01 11.56 -5.02
N LEU A 536 -28.93 11.67 -5.79
CA LEU A 536 -28.59 12.87 -6.54
C LEU A 536 -28.48 12.66 -8.05
N GLU A 537 -28.38 11.41 -8.51
CA GLU A 537 -28.22 11.13 -9.93
C GLU A 537 -29.41 11.69 -10.74
N GLN A 538 -29.11 12.35 -11.86
CA GLN A 538 -30.06 13.09 -12.72
C GLN A 538 -30.84 14.24 -12.03
N ARG A 539 -30.56 14.54 -10.75
CA ARG A 539 -31.29 15.56 -9.97
C ARG A 539 -30.47 16.80 -9.64
N ILE A 540 -29.13 16.69 -9.72
CA ILE A 540 -28.21 17.80 -9.49
C ILE A 540 -27.46 18.13 -10.77
N ALA A 541 -27.43 19.40 -11.13
CA ALA A 541 -26.62 19.89 -12.24
C ALA A 541 -25.14 19.97 -11.81
N ARG A 542 -24.22 19.85 -12.77
CA ARG A 542 -22.78 19.77 -12.46
C ARG A 542 -22.22 21.06 -11.87
N ASP A 543 -22.70 22.21 -12.32
CA ASP A 543 -22.38 23.54 -11.79
C ASP A 543 -22.87 23.67 -10.34
N GLU A 544 -24.10 23.26 -10.05
CA GLU A 544 -24.65 23.23 -8.69
C GLU A 544 -23.82 22.31 -7.77
N ALA A 545 -23.49 21.10 -8.23
CA ALA A 545 -22.66 20.16 -7.48
C ALA A 545 -21.24 20.69 -7.22
N SER A 546 -20.73 21.54 -8.11
CA SER A 546 -19.42 22.18 -7.97
C SER A 546 -19.44 23.34 -6.99
N GLN A 547 -20.60 23.93 -6.69
CA GLN A 547 -20.76 25.03 -5.74
C GLN A 547 -21.24 24.54 -4.36
N ARG A 548 -22.02 23.45 -4.33
CA ARG A 548 -22.60 22.88 -3.11
C ARG A 548 -21.57 22.05 -2.35
N ARG A 549 -21.50 22.28 -1.03
CA ARG A 549 -20.59 21.55 -0.15
C ARG A 549 -21.16 20.19 0.23
N THR A 550 -20.32 19.16 0.22
CA THR A 550 -20.71 17.80 0.61
C THR A 550 -21.21 17.74 2.05
N SER A 551 -20.60 18.51 2.96
CA SER A 551 -21.02 18.57 4.36
C SER A 551 -22.40 19.19 4.55
N THR A 552 -22.77 20.17 3.71
CA THR A 552 -24.09 20.81 3.79
C THR A 552 -25.17 19.84 3.33
N PHE A 553 -24.91 19.09 2.24
CA PHE A 553 -25.80 18.03 1.76
C PHE A 553 -26.09 16.96 2.82
N VAL A 554 -25.06 16.50 3.53
CA VAL A 554 -25.22 15.52 4.62
C VAL A 554 -26.07 16.06 5.77
N GLU A 555 -26.14 17.39 5.94
CA GLU A 555 -26.85 18.04 7.04
C GLU A 555 -28.22 18.62 6.66
N GLU A 556 -28.72 18.35 5.46
CA GLU A 556 -30.01 18.88 5.00
C GLU A 556 -31.20 18.42 5.85
N THR A 557 -32.21 19.29 5.91
CA THR A 557 -33.41 19.13 6.74
C THR A 557 -34.47 18.24 6.12
N ASP A 558 -34.41 18.06 4.80
CA ASP A 558 -35.46 17.37 4.03
C ASP A 558 -35.26 15.85 4.01
N ILE A 559 -34.21 15.36 4.67
CA ILE A 559 -33.85 13.94 4.75
C ILE A 559 -34.34 13.37 6.10
N PRO A 560 -35.03 12.21 6.13
CA PRO A 560 -35.40 11.53 7.37
C PRO A 560 -34.20 11.26 8.29
N GLU A 561 -34.33 11.44 9.60
CA GLU A 561 -33.20 11.39 10.54
C GLU A 561 -32.41 10.06 10.52
N PHE A 562 -33.10 8.93 10.32
CA PHE A 562 -32.44 7.62 10.18
C PHE A 562 -31.53 7.55 8.96
N GLU A 563 -31.97 8.10 7.82
CA GLU A 563 -31.18 8.15 6.59
C GLU A 563 -30.03 9.15 6.70
N LYS A 564 -30.29 10.28 7.37
CA LYS A 564 -29.31 11.30 7.68
C LYS A 564 -28.15 10.73 8.49
N GLU A 565 -28.45 9.92 9.51
CA GLU A 565 -27.43 9.26 10.33
C GLU A 565 -26.60 8.25 9.52
N ASN A 566 -27.23 7.51 8.61
CA ASN A 566 -26.52 6.61 7.69
C ASN A 566 -25.58 7.40 6.74
N LEU A 567 -26.05 8.54 6.20
CA LEU A 567 -25.23 9.43 5.36
C LEU A 567 -24.06 10.03 6.14
N ARG A 568 -24.30 10.53 7.37
CA ARG A 568 -23.26 11.03 8.26
C ARG A 568 -22.21 9.97 8.55
N THR A 569 -22.63 8.75 8.84
CA THR A 569 -21.72 7.63 9.13
C THR A 569 -20.90 7.25 7.90
N ALA A 570 -21.52 7.15 6.73
CA ALA A 570 -20.83 6.86 5.48
C ALA A 570 -19.82 7.95 5.12
N TYR A 571 -20.22 9.23 5.21
CA TYR A 571 -19.35 10.38 4.94
C TYR A 571 -18.16 10.45 5.91
N LYS A 572 -18.40 10.25 7.21
CA LYS A 572 -17.34 10.21 8.23
C LYS A 572 -16.32 9.11 7.96
N THR A 573 -16.80 7.92 7.57
CA THR A 573 -15.94 6.77 7.25
C THR A 573 -15.15 6.97 5.97
N LEU A 574 -15.77 7.56 4.94
CA LEU A 574 -15.11 7.95 3.69
C LEU A 574 -14.00 8.97 3.95
N ARG A 575 -14.29 10.01 4.74
CA ARG A 575 -13.33 11.05 5.12
C ARG A 575 -12.10 10.46 5.81
N ALA A 576 -12.30 9.59 6.79
CA ALA A 576 -11.20 8.89 7.46
C ALA A 576 -10.38 8.03 6.48
N THR A 577 -11.05 7.33 5.56
CA THR A 577 -10.41 6.50 4.52
C THR A 577 -9.57 7.35 3.56
N CYS A 578 -10.09 8.48 3.07
CA CYS A 578 -9.35 9.37 2.16
C CYS A 578 -8.11 9.96 2.82
N LYS A 579 -8.23 10.36 4.08
CA LYS A 579 -7.11 10.85 4.87
C LYS A 579 -6.04 9.77 5.01
N PHE A 580 -6.44 8.57 5.43
CA PHE A 580 -5.52 7.43 5.55
C PHE A 580 -4.81 7.15 4.23
N LEU A 581 -5.53 6.93 3.12
CA LEU A 581 -4.91 6.61 1.83
C LEU A 581 -3.99 7.71 1.28
N ARG A 582 -4.28 8.99 1.57
CA ARG A 582 -3.47 10.13 1.11
C ARG A 582 -2.21 10.33 1.93
N ASP A 583 -2.31 10.20 3.25
CA ASP A 583 -1.25 10.59 4.18
C ASP A 583 -0.39 9.39 4.60
N ASP A 584 -0.86 8.16 4.40
CA ASP A 584 -0.12 6.93 4.72
C ASP A 584 1.05 6.72 3.73
N PRO A 585 2.30 6.60 4.24
CA PRO A 585 3.47 6.40 3.39
C PRO A 585 3.42 5.10 2.58
N LEU A 586 2.84 4.03 3.15
CA LEU A 586 2.73 2.74 2.47
C LEU A 586 1.71 2.82 1.32
N ALA A 587 0.53 3.40 1.55
CA ALA A 587 -0.48 3.58 0.51
C ALA A 587 0.08 4.38 -0.67
N THR A 588 0.71 5.52 -0.39
CA THR A 588 1.26 6.39 -1.44
C THR A 588 2.47 5.82 -2.18
N ALA A 589 3.24 4.93 -1.55
CA ALA A 589 4.29 4.15 -2.21
C ALA A 589 3.70 3.06 -3.13
N VAL A 590 2.57 2.47 -2.77
CA VAL A 590 1.89 1.44 -3.60
C VAL A 590 1.29 2.04 -4.86
N ASP A 591 0.61 3.18 -4.74
CA ASP A 591 0.10 3.92 -5.90
C ASP A 591 0.06 5.44 -5.61
N PRO A 592 0.82 6.27 -6.35
CA PRO A 592 0.78 7.72 -6.19
C PRO A 592 -0.60 8.35 -6.43
N CYS A 593 -1.54 7.65 -7.07
CA CYS A 593 -2.88 8.15 -7.32
C CYS A 593 -3.63 8.50 -6.02
N PHE A 594 -3.32 7.85 -4.90
CA PHE A 594 -3.97 8.13 -3.63
C PHE A 594 -3.69 9.56 -3.12
N LYS A 595 -2.56 10.16 -3.52
CA LYS A 595 -2.27 11.58 -3.22
C LYS A 595 -3.27 12.54 -3.89
N LYS A 596 -3.89 12.11 -5.00
CA LYS A 596 -4.88 12.90 -5.76
C LYS A 596 -6.29 12.84 -5.15
N LEU A 597 -6.54 12.00 -4.14
CA LEU A 597 -7.84 11.94 -3.48
C LEU A 597 -8.18 13.29 -2.83
N PRO A 598 -9.44 13.77 -2.93
CA PRO A 598 -9.82 15.10 -2.46
C PRO A 598 -9.81 15.22 -0.94
N ASN A 599 -9.32 16.35 -0.43
CA ASN A 599 -9.22 16.57 1.01
C ASN A 599 -10.56 16.96 1.64
N LEU A 600 -11.31 15.94 2.06
CA LEU A 600 -12.60 16.07 2.75
C LEU A 600 -12.50 16.67 4.18
N ASP A 601 -11.30 16.91 4.73
CA ASP A 601 -11.14 17.61 6.03
C ASP A 601 -11.40 19.12 5.91
N LYS A 602 -11.16 19.71 4.74
CA LYS A 602 -11.46 21.12 4.52
C LYS A 602 -12.97 21.28 4.39
N GLN A 603 -13.56 22.25 5.10
CA GLN A 603 -14.97 22.65 4.97
C GLN A 603 -15.36 23.14 3.55
N SER A 604 -14.46 23.03 2.56
CA SER A 604 -14.60 23.52 1.19
C SER A 604 -14.66 22.40 0.14
N SER A 605 -14.77 21.12 0.52
CA SER A 605 -14.93 20.04 -0.47
C SER A 605 -16.32 20.09 -1.11
N ASN A 606 -16.33 20.20 -2.44
CA ASN A 606 -17.55 20.30 -3.22
C ASN A 606 -18.14 18.91 -3.46
N LEU A 607 -19.45 18.86 -3.68
CA LEU A 607 -20.19 17.63 -3.90
C LEU A 607 -19.74 16.95 -5.20
N GLY A 608 -19.44 17.73 -6.25
CA GLY A 608 -18.92 17.22 -7.52
C GLY A 608 -17.57 16.48 -7.40
N GLU A 609 -16.71 16.89 -6.47
CA GLU A 609 -15.43 16.19 -6.22
C GLU A 609 -15.62 14.85 -5.51
N SER A 610 -16.78 14.64 -4.87
CA SER A 610 -17.10 13.47 -4.04
C SER A 610 -17.78 12.33 -4.82
N VAL A 611 -17.92 12.49 -6.14
CA VAL A 611 -18.70 11.65 -7.04
C VAL A 611 -17.79 10.87 -8.00
N ILE A 612 -18.22 9.69 -8.44
CA ILE A 612 -17.57 8.91 -9.50
C ILE A 612 -18.38 9.08 -10.79
N ASP A 613 -17.96 10.00 -11.66
CA ASP A 613 -18.65 10.37 -12.90
C ASP A 613 -17.92 9.91 -14.18
N SER A 614 -16.66 9.51 -14.07
CA SER A 614 -15.79 9.16 -15.21
C SER A 614 -14.68 8.20 -14.80
N GLU A 615 -13.98 7.64 -15.79
CA GLU A 615 -12.76 6.85 -15.53
C GLU A 615 -11.60 7.68 -14.95
N THR A 616 -11.71 9.01 -15.01
CA THR A 616 -10.71 9.95 -14.49
C THR A 616 -11.02 10.46 -13.08
N SER A 617 -12.20 10.19 -12.53
CA SER A 617 -12.57 10.66 -11.19
C SER A 617 -11.56 10.12 -10.15
N PRO A 618 -11.06 10.95 -9.21
CA PRO A 618 -10.05 10.52 -8.23
C PRO A 618 -10.47 9.28 -7.43
N PHE A 619 -11.75 9.19 -7.07
CA PHE A 619 -12.33 8.03 -6.39
C PHE A 619 -12.32 6.77 -7.24
N TYR A 620 -12.62 6.86 -8.55
CA TYR A 620 -12.57 5.69 -9.43
C TYR A 620 -11.14 5.21 -9.66
N VAL A 621 -10.20 6.14 -9.86
CA VAL A 621 -8.78 5.81 -10.02
C VAL A 621 -8.24 5.12 -8.76
N ALA A 622 -8.54 5.65 -7.57
CA ALA A 622 -8.18 5.02 -6.30
C ALA A 622 -8.85 3.65 -6.11
N LEU A 623 -10.14 3.53 -6.46
CA LEU A 623 -10.87 2.27 -6.39
C LEU A 623 -10.27 1.21 -7.31
N ARG A 624 -9.86 1.59 -8.53
CA ARG A 624 -9.15 0.71 -9.47
C ARG A 624 -7.80 0.27 -8.91
N ALA A 625 -7.03 1.16 -8.29
CA ALA A 625 -5.78 0.79 -7.64
C ALA A 625 -6.00 -0.25 -6.52
N LEU A 626 -7.01 -0.05 -5.66
CA LEU A 626 -7.36 -1.00 -4.60
C LEU A 626 -7.84 -2.35 -5.15
N VAL A 627 -8.71 -2.33 -6.17
CA VAL A 627 -9.18 -3.55 -6.87
C VAL A 627 -8.01 -4.29 -7.50
N ASN A 628 -7.07 -3.57 -8.10
CA ASN A 628 -5.87 -4.17 -8.69
C ASN A 628 -5.02 -4.89 -7.64
N ILE A 629 -4.92 -4.39 -6.40
CA ILE A 629 -4.21 -5.10 -5.33
C ILE A 629 -4.86 -6.47 -5.08
N GLN A 630 -6.19 -6.52 -4.90
CA GLN A 630 -6.92 -7.78 -4.68
C GLN A 630 -6.80 -8.73 -5.87
N ASN A 631 -7.07 -8.24 -7.08
CA ASN A 631 -7.05 -9.05 -8.30
C ASN A 631 -5.66 -9.60 -8.60
N THR A 632 -4.62 -8.78 -8.44
CA THR A 632 -3.22 -9.20 -8.55
C THR A 632 -2.87 -10.30 -7.56
N PHE A 633 -3.33 -10.19 -6.31
CA PHE A 633 -3.10 -11.21 -5.29
C PHE A 633 -3.80 -12.53 -5.67
N LEU A 634 -5.03 -12.47 -6.19
CA LEU A 634 -5.74 -13.64 -6.69
C LEU A 634 -5.07 -14.25 -7.92
N ASP A 635 -4.53 -13.44 -8.84
CA ASP A 635 -3.74 -13.91 -9.98
C ASP A 635 -2.49 -14.67 -9.53
N ASP A 636 -1.76 -14.12 -8.55
CA ASP A 636 -0.58 -14.78 -7.97
C ASP A 636 -0.96 -16.11 -7.30
N CYS A 637 -2.11 -16.15 -6.61
CA CYS A 637 -2.64 -17.39 -6.03
C CYS A 637 -3.01 -18.42 -7.12
N MET A 638 -3.70 -17.99 -8.18
CA MET A 638 -4.06 -18.89 -9.29
C MET A 638 -2.80 -19.42 -9.99
N HIS A 639 -1.80 -18.57 -10.20
CA HIS A 639 -0.50 -18.99 -10.74
C HIS A 639 0.18 -20.03 -9.84
N ALA A 640 0.23 -19.78 -8.51
CA ALA A 640 0.75 -20.75 -7.54
C ALA A 640 -0.03 -22.08 -7.54
N ALA A 641 -1.34 -22.03 -7.73
CA ALA A 641 -2.20 -23.21 -7.85
C ALA A 641 -1.88 -24.03 -9.11
N VAL A 642 -1.74 -23.36 -10.25
CA VAL A 642 -1.47 -23.99 -11.56
C VAL A 642 -0.09 -24.63 -11.60
N ALA A 643 0.91 -23.99 -10.98
CA ALA A 643 2.27 -24.53 -10.84
C ALA A 643 2.31 -25.88 -10.09
N GLY A 644 1.21 -26.28 -9.42
CA GLY A 644 1.02 -27.62 -8.86
C GLY A 644 1.68 -27.84 -7.49
N ASN A 645 2.28 -26.81 -6.91
CA ASN A 645 3.00 -26.90 -5.63
C ASN A 645 2.12 -26.55 -4.41
N SER A 646 0.90 -26.05 -4.61
CA SER A 646 -0.04 -25.74 -3.51
C SER A 646 -1.21 -26.72 -3.45
N MET A 647 -1.31 -27.47 -2.34
CA MET A 647 -2.49 -28.31 -2.08
C MET A 647 -3.70 -27.46 -1.71
N VAL A 648 -3.49 -26.36 -0.98
CA VAL A 648 -4.55 -25.49 -0.44
C VAL A 648 -5.28 -24.72 -1.54
N LEU A 649 -4.57 -24.30 -2.58
CA LEU A 649 -5.14 -23.57 -3.71
C LEU A 649 -5.62 -24.48 -4.86
N SER A 650 -5.53 -25.80 -4.70
CA SER A 650 -5.87 -26.79 -5.75
C SER A 650 -7.29 -26.62 -6.31
N TYR A 651 -8.23 -26.10 -5.51
CA TYR A 651 -9.60 -25.84 -5.95
C TYR A 651 -9.72 -24.78 -7.07
N MET A 652 -8.72 -23.89 -7.20
CA MET A 652 -8.65 -22.88 -8.27
C MET A 652 -8.13 -23.45 -9.59
N ARG A 653 -7.51 -24.64 -9.58
CA ARG A 653 -6.91 -25.25 -10.77
C ARG A 653 -7.97 -26.02 -11.57
N ARG A 654 -7.96 -25.86 -12.90
CA ARG A 654 -8.83 -26.59 -13.85
C ARG A 654 -8.03 -27.11 -15.05
N GLY A 655 -7.07 -28.01 -14.78
CA GLY A 655 -6.18 -28.58 -15.80
C GLY A 655 -4.71 -28.25 -15.54
N SER A 656 -3.84 -28.50 -16.52
CA SER A 656 -2.39 -28.30 -16.37
C SER A 656 -1.98 -26.84 -16.26
N ASN A 657 -2.62 -25.93 -17.02
CA ASN A 657 -2.21 -24.52 -17.19
C ASN A 657 -3.34 -23.49 -16.96
N VAL A 658 -4.43 -23.90 -16.31
CA VAL A 658 -5.66 -23.08 -16.22
C VAL A 658 -6.05 -22.85 -14.78
N GLY A 659 -6.09 -21.58 -14.39
CA GLY A 659 -6.68 -21.10 -13.14
C GLY A 659 -8.12 -20.63 -13.36
N MET A 660 -8.97 -20.76 -12.36
CA MET A 660 -10.35 -20.31 -12.42
C MET A 660 -10.79 -19.74 -11.08
N ALA A 661 -11.44 -18.58 -11.14
CA ALA A 661 -12.08 -17.93 -10.01
C ALA A 661 -13.48 -17.45 -10.41
N LYS A 662 -14.35 -17.19 -9.42
CA LYS A 662 -15.59 -16.46 -9.70
C LYS A 662 -15.25 -14.99 -9.96
N TYR A 663 -16.03 -14.31 -10.79
CA TYR A 663 -15.95 -12.86 -10.90
C TYR A 663 -17.29 -12.21 -10.60
N ILE A 664 -17.23 -10.95 -10.18
CA ILE A 664 -18.40 -10.10 -10.00
C ILE A 664 -18.11 -8.71 -10.58
N ASN A 665 -19.17 -7.99 -10.96
CA ASN A 665 -19.04 -6.58 -11.26
C ASN A 665 -18.74 -5.82 -9.97
N LEU A 666 -17.95 -4.75 -10.09
CA LEU A 666 -17.58 -3.92 -8.95
C LEU A 666 -18.80 -3.27 -8.28
N GLU A 667 -19.84 -2.95 -9.05
CA GLU A 667 -21.13 -2.45 -8.56
C GLU A 667 -21.85 -3.44 -7.63
N ASP A 668 -21.65 -4.75 -7.80
CA ASP A 668 -22.25 -5.81 -6.98
C ASP A 668 -21.36 -6.22 -5.79
N CYS A 669 -20.22 -5.54 -5.62
CA CYS A 669 -19.25 -5.89 -4.60
C CYS A 669 -19.78 -5.63 -3.18
N MET A 670 -19.73 -6.64 -2.31
CA MET A 670 -20.17 -6.57 -0.92
C MET A 670 -18.98 -6.78 -0.02
N LYS A 671 -19.09 -6.42 1.27
CA LYS A 671 -17.99 -6.56 2.25
C LYS A 671 -17.37 -7.97 2.24
N LYS A 672 -18.20 -9.02 2.12
CA LYS A 672 -17.76 -10.44 2.04
C LYS A 672 -16.86 -10.76 0.83
N HIS A 673 -17.02 -10.02 -0.28
CA HIS A 673 -16.26 -10.21 -1.52
C HIS A 673 -14.87 -9.55 -1.47
N VAL A 674 -14.63 -8.68 -0.49
CA VAL A 674 -13.38 -7.94 -0.32
C VAL A 674 -12.49 -8.66 0.69
N ILE A 675 -11.18 -8.65 0.47
CA ILE A 675 -10.20 -9.15 1.43
C ILE A 675 -10.09 -8.13 2.58
N GLU A 676 -10.61 -8.50 3.75
CA GLU A 676 -10.44 -7.73 4.99
C GLU A 676 -9.32 -8.38 5.80
N TYR A 677 -8.18 -7.70 5.86
CA TYR A 677 -6.97 -8.21 6.47
C TYR A 677 -6.39 -7.21 7.47
N ASP A 678 -6.27 -7.70 8.71
CA ASP A 678 -5.45 -7.13 9.76
C ASP A 678 -4.74 -8.32 10.43
N TRP A 679 -3.42 -8.19 10.65
CA TRP A 679 -2.60 -9.27 11.22
C TRP A 679 -2.92 -9.49 12.71
N SER A 680 -2.94 -10.76 13.13
CA SER A 680 -3.01 -11.17 14.53
C SER A 680 -2.11 -12.37 14.74
N ASP A 681 -1.25 -12.30 15.76
CA ASP A 681 -0.36 -13.41 16.15
C ASP A 681 -1.15 -14.62 16.71
N GLU A 682 -2.46 -14.50 16.93
CA GLU A 682 -3.34 -15.60 17.34
C GLU A 682 -3.34 -16.78 16.36
N ILE A 683 -3.00 -16.54 15.08
CA ILE A 683 -2.86 -17.60 14.07
C ILE A 683 -1.79 -18.64 14.44
N PHE A 684 -0.86 -18.27 15.34
CA PHE A 684 0.19 -19.15 15.82
C PHE A 684 -0.23 -20.03 17.00
N SER A 685 -1.43 -19.85 17.57
CA SER A 685 -1.82 -20.49 18.84
C SER A 685 -1.73 -22.03 18.80
N HIS A 686 -1.90 -22.64 17.63
CA HIS A 686 -1.85 -24.09 17.43
C HIS A 686 -0.88 -24.54 16.32
N SER A 687 -0.18 -23.61 15.69
CA SER A 687 0.67 -23.86 14.51
C SER A 687 2.16 -23.59 14.78
N GLN A 688 2.54 -23.51 16.06
CA GLN A 688 3.93 -23.32 16.48
C GLN A 688 4.30 -24.26 17.63
N GLN A 689 5.54 -24.70 17.64
CA GLN A 689 6.15 -25.47 18.70
C GLN A 689 7.55 -24.93 19.00
N CYS A 690 7.79 -24.52 20.24
CA CYS A 690 9.15 -24.23 20.69
C CYS A 690 9.92 -25.53 20.90
N ASN A 691 11.18 -25.56 20.47
CA ASN A 691 12.08 -26.67 20.74
C ASN A 691 12.17 -26.93 22.26
N ILE A 692 11.92 -28.17 22.65
CA ILE A 692 11.85 -28.59 24.05
C ILE A 692 13.23 -28.89 24.65
N SER A 693 14.28 -28.93 23.82
CA SER A 693 15.64 -29.17 24.27
C SER A 693 16.12 -28.04 25.19
N TYR A 694 16.90 -28.38 26.23
CA TYR A 694 17.44 -27.41 27.17
C TYR A 694 18.23 -26.30 26.44
N GLY A 695 17.96 -25.03 26.78
CA GLY A 695 18.60 -23.88 26.13
C GLY A 695 18.08 -23.54 24.72
N MET A 696 17.22 -24.38 24.12
CA MET A 696 16.70 -24.20 22.75
C MET A 696 15.27 -23.67 22.71
N GLY A 697 14.67 -23.29 23.83
CA GLY A 697 13.26 -22.86 23.91
C GLY A 697 12.82 -21.69 23.00
N ARG A 698 13.77 -20.99 22.38
CA ARG A 698 13.56 -19.90 21.43
C ARG A 698 13.54 -20.32 19.97
N ASP A 699 14.03 -21.53 19.69
CA ASP A 699 13.97 -22.14 18.37
C ASP A 699 12.52 -22.54 18.10
N MET A 700 11.81 -21.69 17.36
CA MET A 700 10.40 -21.89 17.00
C MET A 700 10.31 -22.72 15.73
N GLN A 701 9.48 -23.76 15.79
CA GLN A 701 9.13 -24.59 14.64
C GLN A 701 7.68 -24.32 14.29
N TYR A 702 7.44 -23.91 13.04
CA TYR A 702 6.11 -23.61 12.54
C TYR A 702 5.54 -24.78 11.75
N ASP A 703 4.27 -25.07 11.95
CA ASP A 703 3.48 -25.89 11.03
C ASP A 703 2.98 -25.00 9.88
N TYR A 704 3.85 -24.85 8.88
CA TYR A 704 3.57 -24.05 7.70
C TYR A 704 2.32 -24.52 6.94
N ARG A 705 1.94 -25.82 7.02
CA ARG A 705 0.74 -26.33 6.34
C ARG A 705 -0.52 -25.76 6.97
N VAL A 706 -0.58 -25.76 8.30
CA VAL A 706 -1.73 -25.22 9.05
C VAL A 706 -1.84 -23.71 8.82
N ILE A 707 -0.72 -22.98 8.91
CA ILE A 707 -0.70 -21.53 8.69
C ILE A 707 -1.15 -21.21 7.25
N GLU A 708 -0.63 -21.91 6.25
CA GLU A 708 -1.01 -21.74 4.84
C GLU A 708 -2.51 -21.99 4.63
N ALA A 709 -3.05 -23.05 5.24
CA ALA A 709 -4.47 -23.39 5.14
C ALA A 709 -5.39 -22.35 5.81
N GLU A 710 -5.07 -21.90 7.01
CA GLU A 710 -5.86 -20.88 7.73
C GLU A 710 -5.85 -19.54 6.99
N LEU A 711 -4.69 -19.10 6.53
CA LEU A 711 -4.56 -17.86 5.76
C LEU A 711 -5.32 -17.96 4.42
N ALA A 712 -5.22 -19.07 3.70
CA ALA A 712 -5.92 -19.22 2.43
C ALA A 712 -7.44 -19.24 2.63
N ASN A 713 -7.92 -19.87 3.70
CA ASN A 713 -9.33 -19.87 4.06
C ASN A 713 -9.83 -18.45 4.36
N LYS A 714 -9.04 -17.63 5.06
CA LYS A 714 -9.41 -16.25 5.40
C LYS A 714 -9.30 -15.29 4.20
N LEU A 715 -8.25 -15.41 3.39
CA LEU A 715 -7.86 -14.41 2.39
C LEU A 715 -8.29 -14.73 0.97
N VAL A 716 -8.47 -16.01 0.62
CA VAL A 716 -8.69 -16.44 -0.77
C VAL A 716 -10.03 -17.15 -0.93
N MET A 717 -10.40 -18.01 0.01
CA MET A 717 -11.61 -18.81 -0.13
C MET A 717 -12.87 -17.94 -0.24
N GLY A 718 -13.62 -18.15 -1.33
CA GLY A 718 -14.85 -17.41 -1.61
C GLY A 718 -14.66 -15.96 -2.08
N LYS A 719 -13.42 -15.48 -2.27
CA LYS A 719 -13.14 -14.14 -2.79
C LYS A 719 -13.20 -14.13 -4.32
N PRO A 720 -14.08 -13.32 -4.93
CA PRO A 720 -14.18 -13.21 -6.38
C PRO A 720 -13.15 -12.22 -6.93
N TYR A 721 -12.86 -12.39 -8.22
CA TYR A 721 -12.20 -11.39 -9.04
C TYR A 721 -13.15 -10.21 -9.28
N LEU A 722 -12.68 -8.98 -9.11
CA LEU A 722 -13.51 -7.78 -9.22
C LEU A 722 -13.32 -7.14 -10.60
N LYS A 723 -14.39 -7.09 -11.40
CA LYS A 723 -14.36 -6.43 -12.70
C LYS A 723 -14.58 -4.92 -12.53
N ALA A 724 -13.51 -4.12 -12.64
CA ALA A 724 -13.58 -2.67 -12.47
C ALA A 724 -14.02 -1.93 -13.75
N LYS A 725 -13.43 -2.25 -14.91
CA LYS A 725 -13.76 -1.61 -16.18
C LYS A 725 -15.07 -2.14 -16.75
N GLY A 726 -16.01 -1.23 -17.01
CA GLY A 726 -17.39 -1.58 -17.38
C GLY A 726 -18.17 -2.34 -16.30
N GLY A 727 -17.66 -2.37 -15.06
CA GLY A 727 -18.30 -3.05 -13.94
C GLY A 727 -18.78 -2.11 -12.83
N ILE A 728 -18.73 -0.80 -13.05
CA ILE A 728 -19.34 0.21 -12.17
C ILE A 728 -20.20 1.17 -13.02
N HIS A 729 -21.34 1.56 -12.46
CA HIS A 729 -22.16 2.64 -13.01
C HIS A 729 -21.55 4.01 -12.67
N PHE A 730 -21.25 4.83 -13.69
CA PHE A 730 -20.78 6.21 -13.49
C PHE A 730 -21.97 7.14 -13.22
N PHE A 731 -21.84 7.97 -12.19
CA PHE A 731 -22.82 8.98 -11.83
C PHE A 731 -23.08 9.94 -12.99
N ARG A 732 -24.36 10.27 -13.21
CA ARG A 732 -24.80 11.18 -14.26
C ARG A 732 -25.47 12.41 -13.63
N PHE A 733 -25.02 13.59 -14.04
CA PHE A 733 -25.62 14.86 -13.63
C PHE A 733 -26.90 15.13 -14.44
N ALA A 734 -27.79 15.96 -13.89
CA ALA A 734 -28.98 16.43 -14.59
C ALA A 734 -28.59 17.09 -15.92
N LYS A 735 -29.42 16.93 -16.97
CA LYS A 735 -29.17 17.41 -18.34
C LYS A 735 -27.98 16.74 -19.04
N GLU A 736 -27.35 15.71 -18.46
CA GLU A 736 -26.25 14.95 -19.11
C GLU A 736 -26.67 13.55 -19.59
N LEU A 737 -27.98 13.22 -19.55
CA LEU A 737 -28.52 11.91 -19.91
C LEU A 737 -28.03 11.39 -21.27
N PHE A 738 -28.08 12.23 -22.30
CA PHE A 738 -27.75 11.86 -23.67
C PHE A 738 -26.25 11.74 -23.96
N HIS A 739 -25.38 12.30 -23.12
CA HIS A 739 -23.93 12.08 -23.25
C HIS A 739 -23.52 10.65 -22.87
N GLY A 740 -24.28 9.99 -21.99
CA GLY A 740 -24.07 8.60 -21.59
C GLY A 740 -24.99 7.58 -22.27
N SER A 741 -26.14 8.01 -22.79
CA SER A 741 -27.12 7.15 -23.47
C SER A 741 -27.79 7.93 -24.62
N SER A 742 -27.04 8.21 -25.68
CA SER A 742 -27.49 9.00 -26.84
C SER A 742 -28.72 8.44 -27.57
N PHE A 743 -29.01 7.15 -27.38
CA PHE A 743 -30.14 6.44 -27.98
C PHE A 743 -31.21 6.01 -26.96
N ILE A 744 -31.23 6.57 -25.74
CA ILE A 744 -32.16 6.13 -24.68
C ILE A 744 -33.63 6.16 -25.11
N LEU A 745 -34.02 7.15 -25.92
CA LEU A 745 -35.40 7.25 -26.43
C LEU A 745 -35.72 6.12 -27.42
N GLU A 746 -34.77 5.68 -28.27
CA GLU A 746 -34.97 4.51 -29.14
C GLU A 746 -34.99 3.21 -28.36
N GLU A 747 -34.11 3.07 -27.36
CA GLU A 747 -34.10 1.91 -26.46
C GLU A 747 -35.46 1.78 -25.77
N VAL A 748 -36.02 2.88 -25.26
CA VAL A 748 -37.37 2.90 -24.65
C VAL A 748 -38.46 2.59 -25.68
N LYS A 749 -38.40 3.15 -26.90
CA LYS A 749 -39.34 2.80 -27.99
C LYS A 749 -39.29 1.30 -28.34
N SER A 750 -38.12 0.68 -28.26
CA SER A 750 -37.95 -0.75 -28.51
C SER A 750 -38.53 -1.63 -27.40
N LEU A 751 -38.58 -1.12 -26.17
CA LEU A 751 -39.12 -1.82 -25.00
C LEU A 751 -40.63 -1.62 -24.84
N ILE A 752 -41.13 -0.40 -25.08
CA ILE A 752 -42.53 -0.02 -24.88
C ILE A 752 -43.05 0.68 -26.14
N PRO A 753 -44.10 0.16 -26.81
CA PRO A 753 -44.75 0.82 -27.93
C PRO A 753 -45.21 2.25 -27.56
N GLN A 754 -44.63 3.25 -28.22
CA GLN A 754 -44.95 4.67 -28.01
C GLN A 754 -46.04 5.13 -28.99
N GLU A 755 -46.96 5.99 -28.52
CA GLU A 755 -47.91 6.68 -29.39
C GLU A 755 -47.20 7.78 -30.19
N ARG A 756 -47.67 8.03 -31.42
CA ARG A 756 -47.05 9.06 -32.28
C ARG A 756 -47.40 10.48 -31.88
N PHE A 757 -48.56 10.69 -31.23
CA PHE A 757 -49.06 12.01 -30.88
C PHE A 757 -49.65 11.99 -29.48
N LEU A 758 -49.37 13.04 -28.71
CA LEU A 758 -50.02 13.24 -27.42
C LEU A 758 -51.47 13.68 -27.60
N PRO A 759 -52.38 13.26 -26.71
CA PRO A 759 -53.72 13.85 -26.60
C PRO A 759 -53.68 15.38 -26.50
N SER A 760 -54.57 16.07 -27.23
CA SER A 760 -54.59 17.54 -27.29
C SER A 760 -54.76 18.20 -25.93
N ASP A 761 -55.47 17.55 -25.00
CA ASP A 761 -55.66 18.04 -23.63
C ASP A 761 -54.33 18.10 -22.86
N ILE A 762 -53.49 17.06 -23.00
CA ILE A 762 -52.15 16.99 -22.39
C ILE A 762 -51.25 18.08 -22.97
N ILE A 763 -51.24 18.24 -24.31
CA ILE A 763 -50.44 19.27 -24.98
C ILE A 763 -50.84 20.68 -24.48
N ASN A 764 -52.14 20.96 -24.43
CA ASN A 764 -52.64 22.25 -23.97
C ASN A 764 -52.38 22.47 -22.47
N SER A 765 -52.37 21.42 -21.65
CA SER A 765 -51.96 21.51 -20.26
C SER A 765 -50.49 21.86 -20.12
N VAL A 766 -49.59 21.15 -20.81
CA VAL A 766 -48.14 21.40 -20.77
C VAL A 766 -47.82 22.82 -21.21
N LYS A 767 -48.43 23.30 -22.31
CA LYS A 767 -48.23 24.68 -22.80
C LYS A 767 -48.70 25.73 -21.80
N ARG A 768 -49.89 25.54 -21.21
CA ARG A 768 -50.39 26.44 -20.14
C ARG A 768 -49.48 26.44 -18.92
N ASP A 769 -48.93 25.28 -18.55
CA ASP A 769 -48.02 25.16 -17.42
C ASP A 769 -46.68 25.85 -17.71
N HIS A 770 -46.15 25.71 -18.92
CA HIS A 770 -44.94 26.40 -19.37
C HIS A 770 -45.11 27.93 -19.32
N GLU A 771 -46.23 28.44 -19.84
CA GLU A 771 -46.55 29.89 -19.82
C GLU A 771 -46.71 30.44 -18.40
N ARG A 772 -47.15 29.61 -17.45
CA ARG A 772 -47.34 30.00 -16.04
C ARG A 772 -46.09 29.90 -15.19
N SER A 773 -45.24 28.90 -15.46
CA SER A 773 -44.02 28.63 -14.69
C SER A 773 -43.04 27.79 -15.51
N LEU A 774 -41.95 28.42 -15.95
CA LEU A 774 -40.84 27.75 -16.63
C LEU A 774 -40.25 26.63 -15.76
N ASN A 775 -40.14 26.86 -14.45
CA ASN A 775 -39.61 25.90 -13.49
C ASN A 775 -40.42 24.62 -13.46
N LYS A 776 -41.76 24.69 -13.53
CA LYS A 776 -42.62 23.49 -13.49
C LYS A 776 -42.32 22.54 -14.65
N THR A 777 -42.10 23.08 -15.86
CA THR A 777 -41.74 22.27 -17.02
C THR A 777 -40.30 21.75 -16.98
N SER A 778 -39.37 22.52 -16.41
CA SER A 778 -37.98 22.07 -16.19
C SER A 778 -37.93 20.93 -15.16
N ASP A 779 -38.65 21.05 -14.06
CA ASP A 779 -38.72 20.04 -13.01
C ASP A 779 -39.35 18.76 -13.53
N LEU A 780 -40.43 18.87 -14.33
CA LEU A 780 -41.05 17.71 -14.98
C LEU A 780 -40.09 17.01 -15.93
N LEU A 781 -39.30 17.77 -16.72
CA LEU A 781 -38.31 17.19 -17.62
C LEU A 781 -37.25 16.38 -16.85
N ASN A 782 -36.68 16.94 -15.78
CA ASN A 782 -35.69 16.25 -14.93
C ASN A 782 -36.26 14.95 -14.33
N GLU A 783 -37.50 14.97 -13.83
CA GLU A 783 -38.14 13.77 -13.29
C GLU A 783 -38.45 12.72 -14.37
N LEU A 784 -38.72 13.15 -15.61
CA LEU A 784 -38.84 12.23 -16.74
C LEU A 784 -37.49 11.60 -17.12
N GLU A 785 -36.37 12.30 -17.00
CA GLU A 785 -35.02 11.72 -17.22
C GLU A 785 -34.74 10.58 -16.24
N VAL A 786 -35.09 10.76 -14.96
CA VAL A 786 -35.02 9.71 -13.95
C VAL A 786 -35.88 8.51 -14.39
N LEU A 787 -37.13 8.74 -14.79
CA LEU A 787 -38.05 7.68 -15.21
C LEU A 787 -37.57 6.93 -16.46
N LEU A 788 -37.01 7.63 -17.46
CA LEU A 788 -36.42 7.01 -18.64
C LEU A 788 -35.30 6.04 -18.29
N CYS A 789 -34.44 6.40 -17.33
CA CYS A 789 -33.39 5.52 -16.81
C CYS A 789 -33.97 4.25 -16.15
N PHE A 790 -35.06 4.37 -15.39
CA PHE A 790 -35.75 3.21 -14.81
C PHE A 790 -36.37 2.33 -15.90
N ILE A 791 -37.16 2.92 -16.80
CA ILE A 791 -37.86 2.20 -17.88
C ILE A 791 -36.87 1.45 -18.78
N LYS A 792 -35.72 2.03 -19.08
CA LYS A 792 -34.64 1.35 -19.82
C LYS A 792 -34.21 0.03 -19.14
N ARG A 793 -34.28 -0.06 -17.80
CA ARG A 793 -33.85 -1.25 -17.04
C ARG A 793 -35.00 -2.23 -16.79
N THR A 794 -36.22 -1.74 -16.57
CA THR A 794 -37.36 -2.56 -16.10
C THR A 794 -38.44 -2.78 -17.14
N GLY A 795 -38.48 -1.99 -18.21
CA GLY A 795 -39.59 -1.96 -19.17
C GLY A 795 -40.90 -1.48 -18.53
N GLY A 796 -42.03 -1.86 -19.11
CA GLY A 796 -43.36 -1.51 -18.60
C GLY A 796 -44.48 -1.86 -19.59
N GLN A 797 -45.73 -1.81 -19.13
CA GLN A 797 -46.90 -1.99 -20.00
C GLN A 797 -47.30 -0.65 -20.63
N SER A 798 -47.53 -0.61 -21.93
CA SER A 798 -47.79 0.64 -22.67
C SER A 798 -48.98 1.44 -22.14
N ASP A 799 -50.02 0.75 -21.68
CA ASP A 799 -51.29 1.33 -21.22
C ASP A 799 -51.30 1.71 -19.73
N MET A 800 -50.28 1.30 -18.97
CA MET A 800 -50.10 1.65 -17.57
C MET A 800 -49.92 3.16 -17.40
N SER A 801 -50.56 3.74 -16.38
CA SER A 801 -50.38 5.15 -16.08
C SER A 801 -48.97 5.44 -15.59
N LEU A 802 -48.43 6.62 -15.92
CA LEU A 802 -47.10 7.01 -15.48
C LEU A 802 -47.01 7.09 -13.95
N LEU A 803 -48.11 7.49 -13.31
CA LEU A 803 -48.22 7.57 -11.85
C LEU A 803 -48.19 6.19 -11.18
N GLU A 804 -48.92 5.21 -11.73
CA GLU A 804 -48.90 3.83 -11.25
C GLU A 804 -47.50 3.22 -11.38
N TYR A 805 -46.85 3.42 -12.53
CA TYR A 805 -45.49 2.96 -12.75
C TYR A 805 -44.49 3.61 -11.78
N ALA A 806 -44.57 4.93 -11.62
CA ALA A 806 -43.74 5.68 -10.68
C ALA A 806 -43.97 5.20 -9.25
N THR A 807 -45.21 4.94 -8.86
CA THR A 807 -45.51 4.39 -7.53
C THR A 807 -44.93 2.99 -7.38
N GLN A 808 -44.97 2.14 -8.41
CA GLN A 808 -44.42 0.79 -8.34
C GLN A 808 -42.90 0.75 -8.17
N TRP A 809 -42.17 1.61 -8.89
CA TRP A 809 -40.70 1.55 -8.97
C TRP A 809 -39.98 2.61 -8.13
N LEU A 810 -40.61 3.76 -7.89
CA LEU A 810 -40.05 4.85 -7.10
C LEU A 810 -40.56 4.89 -5.66
N SER A 811 -41.57 4.09 -5.27
CA SER A 811 -42.03 4.02 -3.86
C SER A 811 -40.98 3.50 -2.88
N THR A 812 -40.03 2.68 -3.35
CA THR A 812 -38.88 2.21 -2.55
C THR A 812 -37.67 3.15 -2.69
N SER A 813 -37.72 4.08 -3.64
CA SER A 813 -36.69 5.11 -3.80
C SER A 813 -36.91 6.21 -2.76
N MET A 814 -35.84 6.90 -2.37
CA MET A 814 -35.91 7.83 -1.25
C MET A 814 -36.60 9.17 -1.60
N ASN A 815 -37.02 9.37 -2.85
CA ASN A 815 -37.74 10.55 -3.33
C ASN A 815 -38.91 10.10 -4.24
N PRO A 816 -40.16 10.15 -3.75
CA PRO A 816 -41.32 9.76 -4.56
C PRO A 816 -41.52 10.73 -5.73
N PHE A 817 -42.09 10.22 -6.82
CA PHE A 817 -42.38 11.04 -8.00
C PHE A 817 -43.42 12.13 -7.66
N PRO A 818 -43.16 13.41 -8.01
CA PRO A 818 -44.04 14.51 -7.67
C PRO A 818 -45.29 14.57 -8.57
N GLU A 819 -46.41 14.01 -8.10
CA GLU A 819 -47.67 13.94 -8.86
C GLU A 819 -48.19 15.30 -9.37
N HIS A 820 -47.86 16.37 -8.67
CA HIS A 820 -48.28 17.73 -8.98
C HIS A 820 -47.61 18.31 -10.24
N LEU A 821 -46.50 17.71 -10.69
CA LEU A 821 -45.83 18.09 -11.94
C LEU A 821 -46.53 17.53 -13.19
N LEU A 822 -47.36 16.48 -13.06
CA LEU A 822 -48.01 15.87 -14.21
C LEU A 822 -49.03 16.81 -14.89
N PRO A 823 -49.10 16.78 -16.23
CA PRO A 823 -50.13 17.49 -16.99
C PRO A 823 -51.55 17.00 -16.64
N GLU A 824 -52.54 17.89 -16.72
CA GLU A 824 -53.94 17.51 -16.57
C GLU A 824 -54.54 17.06 -17.92
N PRO A 825 -55.38 16.01 -17.95
CA PRO A 825 -55.74 15.12 -16.83
C PRO A 825 -54.66 14.06 -16.54
N ARG A 826 -54.25 13.94 -15.27
CA ARG A 826 -53.08 13.14 -14.82
C ARG A 826 -53.19 11.65 -15.15
N ASP A 827 -54.37 11.07 -14.94
CA ASP A 827 -54.63 9.64 -15.18
C ASP A 827 -54.56 9.24 -16.66
N SER A 828 -54.61 10.24 -17.56
CA SER A 828 -54.47 10.03 -19.00
C SER A 828 -53.00 10.00 -19.45
N VAL A 829 -52.04 10.32 -18.58
CA VAL A 829 -50.60 10.24 -18.90
C VAL A 829 -50.12 8.80 -18.67
N LYS A 830 -49.79 8.10 -19.76
CA LYS A 830 -49.42 6.67 -19.78
C LYS A 830 -47.97 6.46 -20.22
N LEU A 831 -47.45 5.25 -20.03
CA LEU A 831 -46.09 4.89 -20.48
C LEU A 831 -45.91 4.96 -22.00
N CYS A 832 -46.96 4.77 -22.81
CA CYS A 832 -46.91 5.00 -24.25
C CYS A 832 -46.78 6.48 -24.64
N HIS A 833 -46.94 7.42 -23.69
CA HIS A 833 -46.84 8.86 -23.93
C HIS A 833 -45.48 9.45 -23.53
N ILE A 834 -44.57 8.67 -22.94
CA ILE A 834 -43.37 9.22 -22.28
C ILE A 834 -42.38 9.86 -23.25
N VAL A 835 -42.11 9.22 -24.39
CA VAL A 835 -41.18 9.77 -25.38
C VAL A 835 -41.76 11.03 -26.04
N PRO A 836 -43.01 11.03 -26.54
CA PRO A 836 -43.64 12.25 -27.05
C PRO A 836 -43.73 13.39 -26.03
N LEU A 837 -43.94 13.08 -24.75
CA LEU A 837 -43.99 14.07 -23.67
C LEU A 837 -42.62 14.69 -23.41
N TYR A 838 -41.57 13.87 -23.38
CA TYR A 838 -40.19 14.34 -23.26
C TYR A 838 -39.83 15.28 -24.41
N GLU A 839 -40.08 14.85 -25.64
CA GLU A 839 -39.82 15.63 -26.86
C GLU A 839 -40.58 16.97 -26.87
N LEU A 840 -41.84 17.01 -26.39
CA LEU A 840 -42.61 18.26 -26.28
C LEU A 840 -41.98 19.24 -25.28
N LEU A 841 -41.54 18.75 -24.11
CA LEU A 841 -40.93 19.59 -23.08
C LEU A 841 -39.58 20.14 -23.52
N GLU A 842 -38.77 19.32 -24.18
CA GLU A 842 -37.52 19.71 -24.84
C GLU A 842 -37.76 20.77 -25.93
N ASP A 843 -38.74 20.53 -26.79
CA ASP A 843 -39.09 21.49 -27.84
C ASP A 843 -39.54 22.83 -27.23
N LEU A 844 -40.23 22.86 -26.08
CA LEU A 844 -40.60 24.11 -25.41
C LEU A 844 -39.41 24.86 -24.77
N GLN A 845 -38.38 24.15 -24.32
CA GLN A 845 -37.23 24.75 -23.62
C GLN A 845 -36.02 25.05 -24.52
N SER A 846 -36.05 24.58 -25.78
CA SER A 846 -34.91 24.68 -26.69
C SER A 846 -34.65 26.09 -27.24
N ASP A 847 -35.59 27.03 -27.17
CA ASP A 847 -35.35 28.41 -27.61
C ASP A 847 -34.34 29.12 -26.67
N ASP A 848 -34.48 28.96 -25.36
CA ASP A 848 -33.53 29.50 -24.36
C ASP A 848 -32.13 28.90 -24.52
N ALA A 849 -32.06 27.59 -24.81
CA ALA A 849 -30.80 26.87 -25.03
C ALA A 849 -30.01 27.39 -26.25
N VAL A 850 -30.71 27.80 -27.31
CA VAL A 850 -30.08 28.38 -28.51
C VAL A 850 -29.53 29.78 -28.22
N ASP A 851 -30.29 30.60 -27.49
CA ASP A 851 -29.89 31.96 -27.15
C ASP A 851 -28.69 31.99 -26.21
N CYS A 852 -28.56 31.01 -25.32
CA CYS A 852 -27.45 30.85 -24.39
C CYS A 852 -26.23 30.08 -24.94
N LEU A 853 -26.21 29.72 -26.22
CA LEU A 853 -25.11 28.94 -26.80
C LEU A 853 -23.75 29.69 -26.67
N PRO A 854 -22.66 29.06 -26.19
CA PRO A 854 -21.37 29.74 -26.03
C PRO A 854 -20.71 30.16 -27.36
N ASP A 855 -19.85 31.18 -27.30
CA ASP A 855 -19.27 31.84 -28.49
C ASP A 855 -18.44 30.93 -29.39
N ASN A 856 -17.85 29.86 -28.85
CA ASN A 856 -17.11 28.85 -29.59
C ASN A 856 -17.97 28.08 -30.61
N TYR A 857 -19.30 28.10 -30.49
CA TYR A 857 -20.26 27.49 -31.42
C TYR A 857 -20.97 28.51 -32.34
N ARG A 858 -20.49 29.76 -32.35
CA ARG A 858 -21.05 30.89 -33.13
C ARG A 858 -20.19 31.34 -34.31
N GLY A 859 -19.30 30.47 -34.81
CA GLY A 859 -18.47 30.71 -35.99
C GLY A 859 -19.29 30.99 -37.25
N GLU A 860 -18.72 31.82 -38.14
CA GLU A 860 -19.37 32.25 -39.37
C GLU A 860 -19.31 31.18 -40.47
N LEU A 861 -20.36 31.10 -41.29
CA LEU A 861 -20.39 30.21 -42.46
C LEU A 861 -19.62 30.83 -43.63
N SER A 862 -18.82 30.01 -44.32
CA SER A 862 -18.24 30.43 -45.60
C SER A 862 -19.33 30.60 -46.68
N ALA A 863 -18.99 31.34 -47.74
CA ALA A 863 -19.89 31.53 -48.88
C ALA A 863 -20.29 30.20 -49.55
N GLU A 864 -19.36 29.24 -49.61
CA GLU A 864 -19.59 27.91 -50.19
C GLU A 864 -20.52 27.05 -49.33
N MET A 865 -20.32 27.04 -48.01
CA MET A 865 -21.20 26.35 -47.06
C MET A 865 -22.62 26.91 -47.12
N THR A 866 -22.74 28.24 -47.14
CA THR A 866 -24.03 28.93 -47.18
C THR A 866 -24.80 28.63 -48.47
N ARG A 867 -24.08 28.57 -49.61
CA ARG A 867 -24.69 28.23 -50.91
C ARG A 867 -25.26 26.81 -50.88
N THR A 868 -24.44 25.84 -50.47
CA THR A 868 -24.82 24.41 -50.42
C THR A 868 -25.98 24.16 -49.46
N LEU A 869 -25.98 24.79 -48.27
CA LEU A 869 -27.09 24.75 -47.32
C LEU A 869 -28.40 25.32 -47.89
N THR A 870 -28.30 26.38 -48.69
CA THR A 870 -29.50 26.99 -49.31
C THR A 870 -30.05 26.08 -50.41
N GLU A 871 -29.17 25.54 -51.26
CA GLU A 871 -29.52 24.60 -52.32
C GLU A 871 -30.19 23.32 -51.78
N CYS A 872 -29.71 22.77 -50.66
CA CYS A 872 -30.30 21.57 -50.06
C CYS A 872 -31.72 21.80 -49.50
N MET A 873 -31.99 23.00 -48.97
CA MET A 873 -33.31 23.39 -48.48
C MET A 873 -34.28 23.72 -49.61
N GLU A 874 -33.82 24.39 -50.67
CA GLU A 874 -34.61 24.76 -51.85
C GLU A 874 -35.00 23.55 -52.70
N SER A 875 -34.08 22.61 -52.90
CA SER A 875 -34.32 21.35 -53.61
C SER A 875 -35.27 20.40 -52.87
N GLY A 876 -35.57 20.68 -51.59
CA GLY A 876 -36.41 19.83 -50.75
C GLY A 876 -35.71 18.57 -50.24
N ALA A 877 -34.37 18.48 -50.38
CA ALA A 877 -33.57 17.40 -49.80
C ALA A 877 -33.66 17.39 -48.26
N VAL A 878 -33.75 18.56 -47.64
CA VAL A 878 -34.06 18.72 -46.21
C VAL A 878 -35.16 19.76 -46.05
N LEU A 879 -36.21 19.42 -45.30
CA LEU A 879 -37.28 20.38 -44.95
C LEU A 879 -36.78 21.33 -43.85
N PRO A 880 -36.84 22.67 -44.04
CA PRO A 880 -36.34 23.63 -43.06
C PRO A 880 -36.96 23.47 -41.66
N ASP A 881 -38.25 23.15 -41.58
CA ASP A 881 -38.94 22.93 -40.30
C ASP A 881 -38.38 21.71 -39.54
N HIS A 882 -38.13 20.60 -40.25
CA HIS A 882 -37.53 19.40 -39.65
C HIS A 882 -36.08 19.66 -39.24
N PHE A 883 -35.34 20.42 -40.04
CA PHE A 883 -33.96 20.76 -39.73
C PHE A 883 -33.86 21.68 -38.51
N ARG A 884 -34.80 22.62 -38.37
CA ARG A 884 -34.91 23.49 -37.19
C ARG A 884 -35.09 22.67 -35.91
N VAL A 885 -36.01 21.68 -35.93
CA VAL A 885 -36.24 20.78 -34.78
C VAL A 885 -34.97 20.00 -34.45
N CYS A 886 -34.32 19.43 -35.48
CA CYS A 886 -33.07 18.69 -35.30
C CYS A 886 -31.98 19.53 -34.62
N LEU A 887 -31.74 20.75 -35.09
CA LEU A 887 -30.75 21.64 -34.51
C LEU A 887 -31.12 22.08 -33.09
N ARG A 888 -32.40 22.36 -32.81
CA ARG A 888 -32.89 22.69 -31.47
C ARG A 888 -32.62 21.57 -30.47
N ARG A 889 -32.99 20.34 -30.82
CA ARG A 889 -32.77 19.15 -29.99
C ARG A 889 -31.29 18.85 -29.82
N PHE A 890 -30.49 19.01 -30.88
CA PHE A 890 -29.05 18.81 -30.80
C PHE A 890 -28.38 19.79 -29.84
N ILE A 891 -28.72 21.08 -29.96
CA ILE A 891 -28.22 22.12 -29.08
C ILE A 891 -28.62 21.82 -27.63
N PHE A 892 -29.91 21.52 -27.39
CA PHE A 892 -30.42 21.25 -26.05
C PHE A 892 -29.76 20.03 -25.39
N ARG A 893 -29.61 18.91 -26.11
CA ARG A 893 -29.12 17.64 -25.53
C ARG A 893 -27.61 17.55 -25.37
N PHE A 894 -26.84 18.25 -26.22
CA PHE A 894 -25.38 18.05 -26.31
C PHE A 894 -24.55 19.32 -26.13
N LEU A 895 -25.11 20.51 -26.37
CA LEU A 895 -24.38 21.78 -26.31
C LEU A 895 -24.83 22.71 -25.17
N SER A 896 -25.95 22.40 -24.49
CA SER A 896 -26.43 23.17 -23.34
C SER A 896 -25.77 22.83 -22.01
N SER A 897 -24.87 21.83 -21.97
CA SER A 897 -24.03 21.55 -20.80
C SER A 897 -22.72 22.32 -20.89
N ASP A 898 -22.45 23.16 -19.89
CA ASP A 898 -21.23 23.99 -19.83
C ASP A 898 -19.93 23.18 -19.61
N VAL A 899 -20.01 21.86 -19.39
CA VAL A 899 -18.87 21.07 -18.90
C VAL A 899 -18.52 19.86 -19.77
N MET A 900 -19.47 19.26 -20.49
CA MET A 900 -19.16 18.26 -21.52
C MET A 900 -18.92 18.94 -22.87
N VAL A 901 -17.73 19.52 -23.03
CA VAL A 901 -17.36 20.27 -24.25
C VAL A 901 -17.02 19.30 -25.38
N LEU A 902 -17.98 19.03 -26.27
CA LEU A 902 -17.67 18.56 -27.63
C LEU A 902 -16.73 19.58 -28.29
N GLN A 903 -15.72 19.12 -29.02
CA GLN A 903 -14.73 20.06 -29.55
C GLN A 903 -15.38 20.87 -30.70
N PRO A 904 -15.23 22.20 -30.74
CA PRO A 904 -15.80 23.02 -31.83
C PRO A 904 -15.34 22.60 -33.24
N THR A 905 -14.24 21.86 -33.33
CA THR A 905 -13.68 21.29 -34.57
C THR A 905 -14.34 19.99 -35.01
N ASP A 906 -15.10 19.32 -34.13
CA ASP A 906 -15.77 18.06 -34.45
C ASP A 906 -16.82 18.26 -35.55
N SER A 907 -17.10 17.21 -36.31
CA SER A 907 -18.05 17.25 -37.44
C SER A 907 -19.49 17.44 -36.94
N LEU A 908 -20.16 18.48 -37.43
CA LEU A 908 -21.58 18.72 -37.16
C LEU A 908 -22.44 17.68 -37.89
N VAL A 909 -22.05 17.28 -39.09
CA VAL A 909 -22.83 16.33 -39.90
C VAL A 909 -22.91 14.96 -39.23
N GLU A 910 -21.79 14.44 -38.73
CA GLU A 910 -21.74 13.15 -38.01
C GLU A 910 -22.59 13.19 -36.72
N SER A 911 -22.59 14.33 -36.04
CA SER A 911 -23.35 14.53 -34.80
C SER A 911 -24.87 14.54 -35.03
N LEU A 912 -25.33 14.94 -36.22
CA LEU A 912 -26.75 15.02 -36.58
C LEU A 912 -27.32 13.71 -37.17
N GLU A 913 -26.50 12.66 -37.32
CA GLU A 913 -26.96 11.35 -37.83
C GLU A 913 -27.88 10.60 -36.85
N ASN A 914 -27.90 11.01 -35.58
CA ASN A 914 -28.77 10.40 -34.58
C ASN A 914 -30.26 10.61 -34.93
N PRO A 915 -31.04 9.54 -35.19
CA PRO A 915 -32.43 9.65 -35.63
C PRO A 915 -33.34 10.29 -34.58
N THR A 916 -32.99 10.22 -33.29
CA THR A 916 -33.79 10.83 -32.20
C THR A 916 -33.80 12.35 -32.19
N LEU A 917 -32.89 12.98 -32.94
CA LEU A 917 -32.85 14.43 -33.13
C LEU A 917 -33.93 14.87 -34.12
N TRP A 918 -34.35 13.99 -35.03
CA TRP A 918 -35.26 14.33 -36.11
C TRP A 918 -36.71 13.99 -35.75
N PRO A 919 -37.70 14.69 -36.34
CA PRO A 919 -39.09 14.28 -36.23
C PRO A 919 -39.29 12.83 -36.72
N ALA A 920 -40.26 12.14 -36.12
CA ALA A 920 -40.51 10.72 -36.40
C ALA A 920 -40.74 10.45 -37.90
N GLY A 921 -39.98 9.49 -38.45
CA GLY A 921 -40.09 9.06 -39.87
C GLY A 921 -39.30 9.90 -40.87
N VAL A 922 -38.55 10.92 -40.43
CA VAL A 922 -37.68 11.73 -41.31
C VAL A 922 -36.31 11.08 -41.51
N MET A 923 -35.80 10.41 -40.48
CA MET A 923 -34.54 9.67 -40.51
C MET A 923 -34.79 8.19 -40.32
N VAL A 924 -34.30 7.37 -41.25
CA VAL A 924 -34.36 5.90 -41.18
C VAL A 924 -32.97 5.35 -41.52
N ASP A 925 -32.39 4.55 -40.63
CA ASP A 925 -31.04 3.95 -40.79
C ASP A 925 -29.94 4.98 -41.14
N GLY A 926 -29.98 6.16 -40.51
CA GLY A 926 -28.98 7.23 -40.74
C GLY A 926 -29.15 8.00 -42.06
N ARG A 927 -30.28 7.83 -42.76
CA ARG A 927 -30.57 8.49 -44.04
C ARG A 927 -31.79 9.41 -43.94
N ILE A 928 -31.68 10.60 -44.54
CA ILE A 928 -32.78 11.57 -44.62
C ILE A 928 -33.76 11.13 -45.71
N GLN A 929 -35.04 11.05 -45.36
CA GLN A 929 -36.13 10.81 -46.27
C GLN A 929 -36.87 12.12 -46.60
N GLY A 930 -36.66 12.63 -47.82
CA GLY A 930 -37.41 13.78 -48.35
C GLY A 930 -38.82 13.38 -48.83
N PRO A 931 -39.76 14.34 -48.97
CA PRO A 931 -41.16 14.07 -49.33
C PRO A 931 -41.38 13.41 -50.71
N SER A 932 -40.35 13.28 -51.57
CA SER A 932 -40.41 12.59 -52.87
C SER A 932 -39.06 12.05 -53.36
N ALA A 933 -38.09 11.78 -52.47
CA ALA A 933 -36.72 11.38 -52.85
C ALA A 933 -36.29 10.06 -52.16
N GLU A 934 -35.38 9.32 -52.81
CA GLU A 934 -34.71 8.15 -52.20
C GLU A 934 -33.91 8.57 -50.95
N PRO A 935 -33.84 7.73 -49.89
CA PRO A 935 -33.13 8.07 -48.66
C PRO A 935 -31.63 8.25 -48.94
N LYS A 936 -31.08 9.42 -48.58
CA LYS A 936 -29.67 9.75 -48.78
C LYS A 936 -28.92 9.90 -47.45
N PRO A 937 -27.65 9.50 -47.37
CA PRO A 937 -26.78 9.83 -46.24
C PRO A 937 -26.73 11.34 -45.98
N LEU A 938 -26.62 11.76 -44.72
CA LEU A 938 -26.49 13.17 -44.34
C LEU A 938 -25.27 13.84 -45.01
N THR A 939 -24.18 13.09 -45.12
CA THR A 939 -22.91 13.50 -45.74
C THR A 939 -23.02 13.84 -47.22
N ASP A 940 -24.03 13.30 -47.92
CA ASP A 940 -24.30 13.59 -49.33
C ASP A 940 -25.23 14.81 -49.51
N VAL A 941 -25.84 15.29 -48.43
CA VAL A 941 -26.87 16.35 -48.45
C VAL A 941 -26.37 17.65 -47.82
N LEU A 942 -25.59 17.55 -46.74
CA LEU A 942 -25.02 18.70 -46.02
C LEU A 942 -23.52 18.87 -46.33
N PRO A 943 -22.99 20.11 -46.27
CA PRO A 943 -21.56 20.35 -46.49
C PRO A 943 -20.71 19.62 -45.45
N CYS A 944 -19.79 18.76 -45.91
CA CYS A 944 -18.88 17.99 -45.05
C CYS A 944 -17.88 18.86 -44.27
N GLN A 945 -17.72 20.14 -44.65
CA GLN A 945 -16.87 21.11 -43.98
C GLN A 945 -17.53 21.71 -42.72
N LEU A 946 -18.79 21.40 -42.43
CA LEU A 946 -19.49 21.88 -41.24
C LEU A 946 -18.95 21.20 -39.98
N SER A 947 -18.25 21.98 -39.15
CA SER A 947 -17.94 21.62 -37.77
C SER A 947 -18.93 22.22 -36.76
N LEU A 948 -18.88 21.74 -35.51
CA LEU A 948 -19.72 22.20 -34.41
C LEU A 948 -19.61 23.71 -34.15
N CYS A 949 -18.47 24.34 -34.49
CA CYS A 949 -18.32 25.79 -34.36
C CYS A 949 -19.33 26.59 -35.20
N HIS A 950 -19.92 26.00 -36.25
CA HIS A 950 -20.88 26.67 -37.14
C HIS A 950 -22.35 26.51 -36.72
N THR A 951 -22.64 25.76 -35.65
CA THR A 951 -23.99 25.30 -35.29
C THR A 951 -25.02 26.44 -35.23
N HIS A 952 -24.69 27.55 -34.57
CA HIS A 952 -25.59 28.70 -34.45
C HIS A 952 -25.81 29.43 -35.79
N ALA A 953 -24.78 29.54 -36.63
CA ALA A 953 -24.90 30.18 -37.94
C ALA A 953 -25.77 29.33 -38.89
N VAL A 954 -25.68 28.01 -38.83
CA VAL A 954 -26.59 27.10 -39.54
C VAL A 954 -28.03 27.30 -39.06
N TYR A 955 -28.26 27.32 -37.75
CA TYR A 955 -29.58 27.55 -37.18
C TYR A 955 -30.21 28.87 -37.65
N LYS A 956 -29.45 29.97 -37.59
CA LYS A 956 -29.90 31.29 -38.11
C LYS A 956 -30.24 31.24 -39.59
N ARG A 957 -29.44 30.54 -40.41
CA ARG A 957 -29.72 30.43 -41.84
C ARG A 957 -31.02 29.67 -42.11
N VAL A 958 -31.28 28.58 -41.37
CA VAL A 958 -32.53 27.82 -41.45
C VAL A 958 -33.73 28.72 -41.10
N LEU A 959 -33.65 29.49 -40.01
CA LEU A 959 -34.70 30.44 -39.62
C LEU A 959 -35.00 31.47 -40.71
N ASN A 960 -33.95 32.08 -41.30
CA ASN A 960 -34.13 33.06 -42.37
C ASN A 960 -34.87 32.46 -43.57
N VAL A 961 -34.57 31.22 -43.95
CA VAL A 961 -35.25 30.53 -45.05
C VAL A 961 -36.72 30.23 -44.72
N ILE A 962 -37.04 29.87 -43.48
CA ILE A 962 -38.44 29.68 -43.03
C ILE A 962 -39.19 31.02 -43.14
N GLU A 963 -38.62 32.11 -42.63
CA GLU A 963 -39.25 33.44 -42.73
C GLU A 963 -39.44 33.91 -44.18
N GLU A 964 -38.46 33.69 -45.05
CA GLU A 964 -38.55 34.01 -46.48
C GLU A 964 -39.67 33.22 -47.17
N ARG A 965 -39.85 31.95 -46.81
CA ARG A 965 -40.97 31.12 -47.30
C ARG A 965 -42.32 31.60 -46.79
N GLU A 966 -42.42 32.01 -45.53
CA GLU A 966 -43.65 32.56 -44.95
C GLU A 966 -44.02 33.89 -45.61
N LYS A 967 -43.07 34.81 -45.76
CA LYS A 967 -43.25 36.09 -46.48
C LYS A 967 -43.66 35.87 -47.94
N SER A 968 -43.08 34.86 -48.60
CA SER A 968 -43.44 34.49 -49.99
C SER A 968 -44.85 33.86 -50.08
N ARG A 969 -45.24 33.02 -49.12
CA ARG A 969 -46.61 32.47 -49.02
C ARG A 969 -47.64 33.56 -48.77
N GLN A 970 -47.34 34.53 -47.89
CA GLN A 970 -48.21 35.68 -47.63
C GLN A 970 -48.35 36.58 -48.88
N ARG A 971 -47.26 36.86 -49.61
CA ARG A 971 -47.32 37.59 -50.89
C ARG A 971 -48.17 36.86 -51.94
N ASN A 972 -48.05 35.53 -52.04
CA ASN A 972 -48.83 34.72 -52.99
C ASN A 972 -50.32 34.59 -52.61
N GLN A 973 -50.67 34.64 -51.31
CA GLN A 973 -52.06 34.70 -50.86
C GLN A 973 -52.71 36.06 -51.16
N VAL A 974 -51.96 37.17 -51.05
CA VAL A 974 -52.43 38.51 -51.43
C VAL A 974 -52.65 38.63 -52.94
N PHE A 975 -51.80 38.02 -53.77
CA PHE A 975 -51.96 38.00 -55.24
C PHE A 975 -53.15 37.17 -55.74
N ARG A 976 -53.59 36.13 -55.00
CA ARG A 976 -54.77 35.33 -55.36
C ARG A 976 -56.12 35.95 -54.98
N GLY A 977 -56.13 37.02 -54.17
CA GLY A 977 -57.35 37.75 -53.79
C GLY A 977 -57.89 38.74 -54.84
N GLY A 978 -57.16 38.99 -55.93
CA GLY A 978 -57.45 40.07 -56.89
C GLY A 978 -58.30 39.73 -58.12
N ALA A 979 -58.74 38.48 -58.29
CA ALA A 979 -59.51 38.07 -59.47
C ALA A 979 -60.96 37.64 -59.11
N SER A 980 -61.84 38.62 -58.92
CA SER A 980 -63.29 38.40 -59.04
C SER A 980 -63.92 39.47 -59.95
N GLY A 981 -64.25 39.06 -61.18
CA GLY A 981 -65.07 39.81 -62.14
C GLY A 981 -66.56 39.80 -61.77
N PRO A 982 -67.38 40.67 -62.39
CA PRO A 982 -68.60 41.20 -61.79
C PRO A 982 -69.82 40.27 -61.81
N ARG A 983 -70.71 40.54 -60.83
CA ARG A 983 -72.02 39.94 -60.55
C ARG A 983 -72.95 39.88 -61.76
N GLY A 984 -73.52 38.70 -62.03
CA GLY A 984 -74.78 38.53 -62.76
C GLY A 984 -76.01 38.53 -61.82
N PRO A 985 -77.21 38.89 -62.30
CA PRO A 985 -78.36 39.23 -61.45
C PRO A 985 -79.13 38.01 -60.89
N PRO A 986 -80.05 38.21 -59.93
CA PRO A 986 -80.53 37.16 -59.05
C PRO A 986 -81.73 36.38 -59.63
N ARG A 987 -81.83 35.09 -59.32
CA ARG A 987 -83.05 34.28 -59.50
C ARG A 987 -83.63 33.84 -58.14
N PRO A 988 -84.96 33.70 -58.03
CA PRO A 988 -85.66 33.85 -56.76
C PRO A 988 -85.82 32.55 -55.97
N LYS A 989 -86.08 32.73 -54.67
CA LYS A 989 -86.36 31.72 -53.64
C LYS A 989 -87.50 30.78 -54.02
N ARG A 990 -87.34 29.49 -53.72
CA ARG A 990 -88.45 28.57 -53.43
C ARG A 990 -88.19 27.86 -52.09
N GLN A 991 -89.18 27.97 -51.21
CA GLN A 991 -89.28 27.29 -49.93
C GLN A 991 -89.36 25.77 -50.10
N MET A 992 -88.94 25.04 -49.07
CA MET A 992 -89.80 24.25 -48.16
C MET A 992 -89.22 22.87 -47.80
N GLN A 993 -89.25 22.61 -46.49
CA GLN A 993 -89.53 21.35 -45.80
C GLN A 993 -88.49 20.23 -45.71
N ILE A 994 -87.91 20.14 -44.50
CA ILE A 994 -88.10 19.04 -43.51
C ILE A 994 -88.41 17.65 -44.09
N ARG A 995 -87.52 16.67 -43.89
CA ARG A 995 -87.79 15.48 -43.05
C ARG A 995 -86.55 14.59 -42.89
N LYS A 996 -86.45 14.09 -41.66
CA LYS A 996 -85.69 12.95 -41.13
C LYS A 996 -85.39 11.81 -42.13
N THR A 997 -84.19 11.25 -42.01
CA THR A 997 -83.96 9.98 -41.28
C THR A 997 -82.57 10.00 -40.69
#